data_AF-A0A815BTJ1-F1
#
_entry.id   AF-A0A815BTJ1-F1
#
_cell.length_a   1.000
_cell.length_b   1.000
_cell.length_c   1.000
_cell.angle_alpha   90.00
_cell.angle_beta   90.00
_cell.angle_gamma   90.00
#
_symmetry.space_group_name_H-M   'P 1'
#
loop_
_entity.id
_entity.type
_entity.pdbx_description
1 polymer ?
#
loop_
_entity_poly.entity_id
_entity_poly.type
_entity_poly.pdbx_seq_one_letter_code
_entity_poly.pdbx_strand_id
1 'polypeptide(L)'
;MGNRVYYHIYSDTSPSSITSLVFTKSGDYVRRFFPQQRLFEPTMVITGTWYRVGAYDRQTDRLNTFQIVLATDSDRSFVFLLYHDLQWAGPAYTTEPYAQAGFNAGDARFEAKIYAGLNTGLLTVRSPTSFASESCVEWSRQQPEPSAWNGGILPCPMTRTQAIAAGRCCYESDSQCYRSNPNSNNCWLHQARLGHNENSAVECYVSKSSNIHGAGAECCYDFEGQLITRGTGAGTDDRYRSFVLPVQHFFEDTLPYLQCCMISTDVEMCNIYMYYRPLRRGSNTMGQSGGTWGDPHFITLDGTSYTFNGYGEYTYLAISNDQLPPGAFQSSNRAHVFMSQIRTMPLESNDVTVTRGFAARSSDPESQPISITVSRRENLIMRRGNELLEFEDNIHMLFFLEMTIERNPIYSTILTLSWTIGVTVQIKLVETTSPSVALVLNVAASIADTFRERTYGLLGIYDNEPNNDLRAQNGIVVNSNALLEQIHRQFGVTWAIDPDTSLFYYESGQSAEFFENQNRLFVPSFTEPINTAAEDASFRRTCKIDANSSSSSSWNTAQRTCYYDMSITRDETFAQTSFDAGDEILAIKADLRNPPLFNVELPVSMKSKHGEQIHLIIDATSNYSMSVIVLSADHLPRDATFNTQTKVFQWTAIEGEDYVRIRAKDSTYNLTSTHDIVFQVEHADESSGIQSEMQSSLFFLAILFCMLFK
;
A
#
# COMPACT_ATOMS: atom_id res chain seq x y z
N MET A 1 -40.97 -10.24 -3.32
CA MET A 1 -40.80 -11.49 -4.11
C MET A 1 -39.45 -11.43 -4.82
N GLY A 2 -38.38 -11.91 -4.20
CA GLY A 2 -37.01 -11.97 -4.72
C GLY A 2 -36.19 -12.74 -3.69
N ASN A 3 -35.29 -13.63 -4.13
CA ASN A 3 -34.64 -14.74 -3.40
C ASN A 3 -35.03 -16.10 -3.99
N ARG A 4 -34.75 -16.32 -5.27
CA ARG A 4 -34.89 -17.65 -5.88
C ARG A 4 -33.53 -18.11 -6.40
N VAL A 5 -33.17 -19.33 -6.03
CA VAL A 5 -32.03 -20.04 -6.59
C VAL A 5 -32.57 -21.11 -7.53
N TYR A 6 -32.13 -21.07 -8.77
CA TYR A 6 -32.43 -22.08 -9.78
C TYR A 6 -31.17 -22.86 -10.07
N TYR A 7 -31.28 -24.15 -10.35
CA TYR A 7 -30.16 -24.90 -10.90
C TYR A 7 -30.64 -25.85 -11.99
N HIS A 8 -29.73 -26.18 -12.90
CA HIS A 8 -29.98 -27.19 -13.92
C HIS A 8 -28.69 -27.93 -14.26
N ILE A 9 -28.80 -29.24 -14.44
CA ILE A 9 -27.70 -30.12 -14.84
C ILE A 9 -27.98 -30.58 -16.27
N TYR A 10 -27.11 -30.17 -17.18
CA TYR A 10 -27.08 -30.61 -18.58
C TYR A 10 -26.04 -31.72 -18.68
N SER A 11 -26.40 -32.89 -19.19
CA SER A 11 -25.48 -34.03 -19.34
C SER A 11 -25.75 -34.77 -20.65
N ASP A 12 -24.72 -35.44 -21.19
CA ASP A 12 -24.86 -36.32 -22.35
C ASP A 12 -25.81 -37.50 -22.11
N THR A 13 -26.06 -37.85 -20.85
CA THR A 13 -27.02 -38.89 -20.47
C THR A 13 -28.47 -38.44 -20.59
N SER A 14 -28.74 -37.15 -20.82
CA SER A 14 -30.08 -36.56 -21.05
C SER A 14 -30.04 -35.56 -22.22
N PRO A 15 -29.82 -36.03 -23.46
CA PRO A 15 -29.61 -35.16 -24.61
C PRO A 15 -30.90 -34.43 -25.03
N SER A 16 -30.79 -33.14 -25.27
CA SER A 16 -31.86 -32.28 -25.81
C SER A 16 -31.26 -31.20 -26.70
N SER A 17 -32.09 -30.53 -27.50
CA SER A 17 -31.65 -29.36 -28.30
C SER A 17 -31.11 -28.24 -27.41
N ILE A 18 -31.66 -28.08 -26.21
CA ILE A 18 -31.20 -27.12 -25.21
C ILE A 18 -29.84 -27.55 -24.62
N THR A 19 -29.67 -28.84 -24.29
CA THR A 19 -28.39 -29.41 -23.82
C THR A 19 -27.27 -29.14 -24.83
N SER A 20 -27.54 -29.38 -26.11
CA SER A 20 -26.57 -29.16 -27.19
C SER A 20 -26.18 -27.69 -27.34
N LEU A 21 -27.14 -26.77 -27.21
CA LEU A 21 -26.89 -25.34 -27.26
C LEU A 21 -26.05 -24.88 -26.06
N VAL A 22 -26.36 -25.37 -24.86
CA VAL A 22 -25.61 -25.04 -23.64
C VAL A 22 -24.18 -25.58 -23.75
N PHE A 23 -23.98 -26.78 -24.26
CA PHE A 23 -22.64 -27.36 -24.46
C PHE A 23 -21.83 -26.56 -25.47
N THR A 24 -22.42 -26.25 -26.63
CA THR A 24 -21.79 -25.41 -27.66
C THR A 24 -21.38 -24.06 -27.07
N LYS A 25 -22.31 -23.40 -26.37
CA LYS A 25 -22.05 -22.08 -25.77
C LYS A 25 -20.94 -22.17 -24.71
N SER A 26 -21.01 -23.11 -23.77
CA SER A 26 -19.97 -23.27 -22.75
C SER A 26 -18.60 -23.60 -23.36
N GLY A 27 -18.56 -24.46 -24.37
CA GLY A 27 -17.35 -24.78 -25.13
C GLY A 27 -16.77 -23.57 -25.85
N ASP A 28 -17.61 -22.76 -26.50
CA ASP A 28 -17.19 -21.52 -27.17
C ASP A 28 -16.63 -20.48 -26.19
N TYR A 29 -17.24 -20.35 -25.01
CA TYR A 29 -16.68 -19.50 -23.96
C TYR A 29 -15.29 -19.99 -23.54
N VAL A 30 -15.12 -21.29 -23.27
CA VAL A 30 -13.81 -21.85 -22.91
C VAL A 30 -12.80 -21.60 -24.03
N ARG A 31 -13.13 -21.89 -25.29
CA ARG A 31 -12.23 -21.67 -26.43
C ARG A 31 -11.88 -20.21 -26.66
N ARG A 32 -12.79 -19.29 -26.33
CA ARG A 32 -12.56 -17.84 -26.47
C ARG A 32 -11.58 -17.32 -25.42
N PHE A 33 -11.75 -17.72 -24.17
CA PHE A 33 -10.93 -17.24 -23.05
C PHE A 33 -9.67 -18.09 -22.83
N PHE A 34 -9.68 -19.34 -23.30
CA PHE A 34 -8.53 -20.24 -23.34
C PHE A 34 -8.36 -20.79 -24.77
N PRO A 35 -7.74 -20.03 -25.69
CA PRO A 35 -7.53 -20.44 -27.09
C PRO A 35 -6.77 -21.75 -27.30
N GLN A 36 -6.07 -22.24 -26.27
CA GLN A 36 -5.40 -23.53 -26.21
C GLN A 36 -6.36 -24.70 -25.97
N GLN A 37 -7.54 -24.45 -25.41
CA GLN A 37 -8.58 -25.44 -25.13
C GLN A 37 -9.48 -25.71 -26.35
N ARG A 38 -8.91 -25.71 -27.56
CA ARG A 38 -9.68 -25.88 -28.82
C ARG A 38 -10.46 -27.19 -28.88
N LEU A 39 -9.97 -28.21 -28.17
CA LEU A 39 -10.57 -29.54 -28.08
C LEU A 39 -11.44 -29.73 -26.83
N PHE A 40 -11.70 -28.69 -26.06
CA PHE A 40 -12.64 -28.79 -24.94
C PHE A 40 -14.07 -28.86 -25.47
N GLU A 41 -14.72 -29.99 -25.21
CA GLU A 41 -16.14 -30.21 -25.47
C GLU A 41 -16.77 -30.72 -24.16
N PRO A 42 -17.66 -29.95 -23.54
CA PRO A 42 -18.22 -30.34 -22.25
C PRO A 42 -19.16 -31.54 -22.40
N THR A 43 -19.01 -32.52 -21.52
CA THR A 43 -19.92 -33.68 -21.40
C THR A 43 -20.96 -33.47 -20.29
N MET A 44 -20.72 -32.48 -19.43
CA MET A 44 -21.65 -32.00 -18.41
C MET A 44 -21.51 -30.50 -18.20
N VAL A 45 -22.64 -29.81 -18.06
CA VAL A 45 -22.70 -28.41 -17.66
C VAL A 45 -23.72 -28.25 -16.52
N ILE A 46 -23.29 -27.69 -15.39
CA ILE A 46 -24.16 -27.35 -14.27
C ILE A 46 -24.33 -25.85 -14.25
N THR A 47 -25.56 -25.37 -14.15
CA THR A 47 -25.86 -23.94 -13.99
C THR A 47 -26.54 -23.72 -12.64
N GLY A 48 -26.13 -22.70 -11.90
CA GLY A 48 -26.78 -22.20 -10.70
C GLY A 48 -27.08 -20.72 -10.89
N THR A 49 -28.34 -20.30 -10.79
CA THR A 49 -28.77 -18.92 -11.02
C THR A 49 -29.40 -18.36 -9.75
N TRP A 50 -28.82 -17.30 -9.23
CA TRP A 50 -29.35 -16.50 -8.15
C TRP A 50 -30.12 -15.34 -8.78
N TYR A 51 -31.45 -15.38 -8.69
CA TYR A 51 -32.32 -14.38 -9.28
C TYR A 51 -32.86 -13.43 -8.23
N ARG A 52 -32.52 -12.14 -8.38
CA ARG A 52 -32.96 -11.05 -7.50
C ARG A 52 -32.75 -11.39 -6.02
N VAL A 53 -31.54 -11.79 -5.67
CA VAL A 53 -31.15 -12.16 -4.31
C VAL A 53 -30.68 -10.93 -3.53
N GLY A 54 -31.24 -10.74 -2.35
CA GLY A 54 -30.79 -9.68 -1.43
C GLY A 54 -29.53 -10.08 -0.67
N ALA A 55 -28.84 -9.08 -0.11
CA ALA A 55 -27.74 -9.34 0.82
C ALA A 55 -28.28 -10.01 2.10
N TYR A 56 -27.58 -11.06 2.57
CA TYR A 56 -27.94 -11.77 3.79
C TYR A 56 -27.94 -10.81 4.99
N ASP A 57 -28.96 -10.88 5.84
CA ASP A 57 -29.14 -10.09 7.07
C ASP A 57 -29.29 -8.56 6.92
N ARG A 58 -29.36 -8.02 5.69
CA ARG A 58 -29.41 -6.56 5.44
C ARG A 58 -30.81 -5.98 5.20
N GLN A 59 -31.81 -6.83 4.89
CA GLN A 59 -33.19 -6.43 4.54
C GLN A 59 -33.29 -5.26 3.53
N THR A 60 -32.36 -5.15 2.57
CA THR A 60 -32.33 -4.07 1.57
C THR A 60 -33.22 -4.36 0.37
N ASP A 61 -33.61 -3.31 -0.35
CA ASP A 61 -34.26 -3.39 -1.66
C ASP A 61 -33.26 -3.56 -2.83
N ARG A 62 -31.95 -3.39 -2.56
CA ARG A 62 -30.85 -3.73 -3.48
C ARG A 62 -30.76 -5.25 -3.66
N LEU A 63 -30.81 -5.72 -4.91
CA LEU A 63 -30.83 -7.14 -5.28
C LEU A 63 -29.80 -7.45 -6.37
N ASN A 64 -29.17 -8.62 -6.28
CA ASN A 64 -28.26 -9.12 -7.30
C ASN A 64 -28.92 -10.22 -8.14
N THR A 65 -28.56 -10.28 -9.42
CA THR A 65 -28.86 -11.40 -10.32
C THR A 65 -27.59 -11.87 -11.01
N PHE A 66 -27.21 -13.12 -10.74
CA PHE A 66 -26.01 -13.74 -11.31
C PHE A 66 -26.20 -15.25 -11.51
N GLN A 67 -25.37 -15.83 -12.37
CA GLN A 67 -25.35 -17.24 -12.69
C GLN A 67 -23.92 -17.78 -12.61
N ILE A 68 -23.74 -18.90 -11.91
CA ILE A 68 -22.52 -19.69 -11.92
C ILE A 68 -22.75 -20.86 -12.86
N VAL A 69 -21.79 -21.13 -13.73
CA VAL A 69 -21.81 -22.28 -14.64
C VAL A 69 -20.56 -23.12 -14.37
N LEU A 70 -20.67 -24.44 -14.28
CA LEU A 70 -19.55 -25.38 -14.23
C LEU A 70 -19.65 -26.23 -15.50
N ALA A 71 -18.70 -26.12 -16.42
CA ALA A 71 -18.59 -27.01 -17.56
C ALA A 71 -17.43 -27.97 -17.37
N THR A 72 -17.65 -29.26 -17.61
CA THR A 72 -16.63 -30.29 -17.50
C THR A 72 -16.74 -31.31 -18.61
N ASP A 73 -15.60 -31.83 -19.04
CA ASP A 73 -15.48 -32.99 -19.93
C ASP A 73 -15.03 -34.25 -19.20
N SER A 74 -15.10 -34.25 -17.85
CA SER A 74 -14.60 -35.24 -16.87
C SER A 74 -13.11 -35.17 -16.52
N ASP A 75 -12.28 -34.61 -17.38
CA ASP A 75 -10.83 -34.43 -17.13
C ASP A 75 -10.53 -32.99 -16.70
N ARG A 76 -11.08 -32.05 -17.46
CA ARG A 76 -10.97 -30.61 -17.28
C ARG A 76 -12.30 -30.04 -16.80
N SER A 77 -12.22 -29.03 -15.94
CA SER A 77 -13.40 -28.34 -15.41
C SER A 77 -13.19 -26.84 -15.40
N PHE A 78 -14.20 -26.11 -15.88
CA PHE A 78 -14.21 -24.65 -15.97
C PHE A 78 -15.43 -24.08 -15.27
N VAL A 79 -15.24 -23.01 -14.49
CA VAL A 79 -16.34 -22.27 -13.87
C VAL A 79 -16.48 -20.90 -14.50
N PHE A 80 -17.69 -20.57 -14.93
CA PHE A 80 -18.08 -19.26 -15.41
C PHE A 80 -18.89 -18.55 -14.34
N LEU A 81 -18.56 -17.30 -14.07
CA LEU A 81 -19.36 -16.38 -13.29
C LEU A 81 -20.00 -15.43 -14.29
N LEU A 82 -21.32 -15.35 -14.33
CA LEU A 82 -22.07 -14.53 -15.28
C LEU A 82 -22.96 -13.57 -14.50
N TYR A 83 -22.75 -12.27 -14.65
CA TYR A 83 -23.46 -11.24 -13.90
C TYR A 83 -24.47 -10.54 -14.81
N HIS A 84 -25.73 -10.46 -14.38
CA HIS A 84 -26.78 -9.77 -15.13
C HIS A 84 -27.11 -8.40 -14.53
N ASP A 85 -27.26 -8.34 -13.20
CA ASP A 85 -27.54 -7.11 -12.45
C ASP A 85 -26.85 -7.21 -11.08
N LEU A 86 -25.95 -6.29 -10.77
CA LEU A 86 -25.20 -6.23 -9.52
C LEU A 86 -25.46 -4.89 -8.83
N GLN A 87 -26.19 -4.92 -7.72
CA GLN A 87 -26.57 -3.76 -6.92
C GLN A 87 -25.86 -3.71 -5.56
N TRP A 88 -25.15 -4.79 -5.18
CA TRP A 88 -24.29 -4.88 -4.01
C TRP A 88 -23.12 -5.84 -4.28
N ALA A 89 -21.88 -5.51 -3.90
CA ALA A 89 -20.71 -6.38 -4.16
C ALA A 89 -19.64 -6.40 -3.05
N GLY A 90 -19.78 -5.59 -2.00
CA GLY A 90 -18.83 -5.52 -0.88
C GLY A 90 -19.52 -5.23 0.45
N PRO A 91 -18.86 -5.45 1.59
CA PRO A 91 -19.41 -5.03 2.85
C PRO A 91 -19.26 -3.51 2.94
N ALA A 92 -20.26 -2.91 3.56
CA ALA A 92 -20.08 -1.65 4.25
C ALA A 92 -18.95 -1.79 5.27
N TYR A 93 -19.19 -2.55 6.34
CA TYR A 93 -18.56 -2.28 7.63
C TYR A 93 -18.66 -3.48 8.57
N THR A 94 -18.48 -4.70 8.08
CA THR A 94 -18.57 -5.88 8.93
C THR A 94 -17.38 -6.80 8.70
N THR A 95 -17.02 -7.57 9.73
CA THR A 95 -16.15 -8.76 9.68
C THR A 95 -16.67 -9.86 8.73
N GLU A 96 -17.58 -9.50 7.82
CA GLU A 96 -18.25 -10.37 6.86
C GLU A 96 -17.60 -10.15 5.50
N PRO A 97 -17.41 -11.22 4.72
CA PRO A 97 -16.77 -11.14 3.43
C PRO A 97 -17.56 -10.27 2.43
N TYR A 98 -16.85 -9.72 1.44
CA TYR A 98 -17.43 -9.18 0.21
C TYR A 98 -18.40 -10.16 -0.45
N ALA A 99 -19.15 -9.72 -1.47
CA ALA A 99 -19.85 -10.66 -2.33
C ALA A 99 -18.80 -11.58 -2.99
N GLN A 100 -18.66 -12.75 -2.39
CA GLN A 100 -17.71 -13.76 -2.81
C GLN A 100 -18.46 -14.70 -3.74
N ALA A 101 -17.95 -14.83 -4.96
CA ALA A 101 -18.19 -16.03 -5.72
C ALA A 101 -16.95 -16.91 -5.54
N GLY A 102 -17.15 -18.21 -5.63
CA GLY A 102 -16.11 -19.16 -5.31
C GLY A 102 -16.50 -20.54 -5.76
N PHE A 103 -15.52 -21.42 -5.79
CA PHE A 103 -15.76 -22.84 -6.05
C PHE A 103 -15.05 -23.66 -4.99
N ASN A 104 -15.59 -24.85 -4.74
CA ASN A 104 -15.00 -25.85 -3.89
C ASN A 104 -14.73 -27.06 -4.78
N ALA A 105 -13.46 -27.44 -4.92
CA ALA A 105 -13.06 -28.56 -5.78
C ALA A 105 -13.36 -29.94 -5.15
N GLY A 106 -13.91 -30.00 -3.94
CA GLY A 106 -14.26 -31.24 -3.23
C GLY A 106 -13.07 -31.91 -2.53
N ASP A 107 -11.88 -31.33 -2.60
CA ASP A 107 -10.64 -31.76 -1.94
C ASP A 107 -10.37 -30.99 -0.63
N ALA A 108 -11.43 -30.41 -0.05
CA ALA A 108 -11.39 -29.48 1.09
C ALA A 108 -10.67 -28.14 0.84
N ARG A 109 -10.29 -27.81 -0.41
CA ARG A 109 -9.83 -26.48 -0.78
C ARG A 109 -11.02 -25.62 -1.23
N PHE A 110 -11.30 -24.57 -0.46
CA PHE A 110 -12.32 -23.59 -0.78
C PHE A 110 -11.64 -22.34 -1.34
N GLU A 111 -11.93 -22.01 -2.59
CA GLU A 111 -11.54 -20.75 -3.20
C GLU A 111 -12.71 -19.78 -3.14
N ALA A 112 -12.60 -18.75 -2.31
CA ALA A 112 -13.48 -17.58 -2.37
C ALA A 112 -12.69 -16.37 -2.87
N LYS A 113 -13.21 -15.71 -3.90
CA LYS A 113 -12.64 -14.46 -4.40
C LYS A 113 -13.67 -13.35 -4.41
N ILE A 114 -13.17 -12.14 -4.21
CA ILE A 114 -13.94 -10.90 -4.27
C ILE A 114 -14.10 -10.54 -5.74
N TYR A 115 -15.32 -10.62 -6.28
CA TYR A 115 -15.60 -10.29 -7.67
C TYR A 115 -16.41 -8.99 -7.74
N ALA A 116 -15.76 -7.87 -7.46
CA ALA A 116 -16.32 -6.56 -7.75
C ALA A 116 -16.04 -6.21 -9.22
N GLY A 117 -17.08 -6.04 -10.03
CA GLY A 117 -16.99 -5.35 -11.33
C GLY A 117 -16.82 -6.18 -12.61
N LEU A 118 -16.98 -7.51 -12.56
CA LEU A 118 -17.03 -8.32 -13.79
C LEU A 118 -18.45 -8.46 -14.34
N ASN A 119 -18.62 -8.32 -15.65
CA ASN A 119 -19.82 -8.83 -16.34
C ASN A 119 -19.78 -10.36 -16.48
N THR A 120 -18.56 -10.94 -16.60
CA THR A 120 -18.33 -12.39 -16.61
C THR A 120 -16.89 -12.74 -16.17
N GLY A 121 -16.67 -13.83 -15.45
CA GLY A 121 -15.33 -14.39 -15.13
C GLY A 121 -15.24 -15.88 -15.49
N LEU A 122 -14.05 -16.38 -15.83
CA LEU A 122 -13.81 -17.79 -16.17
C LEU A 122 -12.61 -18.35 -15.39
N LEU A 123 -12.80 -19.50 -14.74
CA LEU A 123 -11.84 -20.14 -13.83
C LEU A 123 -11.59 -21.59 -14.26
N THR A 124 -10.36 -22.07 -14.10
CA THR A 124 -10.05 -23.51 -14.23
C THR A 124 -10.12 -24.15 -12.84
N VAL A 125 -11.02 -25.10 -12.65
CA VAL A 125 -11.27 -25.77 -11.35
C VAL A 125 -10.53 -27.09 -11.22
N ARG A 126 -10.29 -27.76 -12.34
CA ARG A 126 -9.49 -28.97 -12.39
C ARG A 126 -8.69 -28.99 -13.68
N SER A 127 -7.38 -29.14 -13.51
CA SER A 127 -6.39 -29.17 -14.57
C SER A 127 -5.46 -30.35 -14.33
N PRO A 128 -5.16 -31.18 -15.33
CA PRO A 128 -3.97 -32.03 -15.30
C PRO A 128 -2.72 -31.15 -15.05
N THR A 129 -1.71 -31.69 -14.37
CA THR A 129 -0.44 -30.97 -14.11
C THR A 129 0.24 -30.54 -15.41
N SER A 130 0.14 -31.35 -16.46
CA SER A 130 0.63 -31.01 -17.81
C SER A 130 -0.04 -29.78 -18.41
N PHE A 131 -1.36 -29.63 -18.23
CA PHE A 131 -2.08 -28.46 -18.73
C PHE A 131 -1.71 -27.17 -17.98
N ALA A 132 -1.45 -27.27 -16.68
CA ALA A 132 -0.98 -26.15 -15.88
C ALA A 132 0.41 -25.68 -16.34
N SER A 133 1.34 -26.62 -16.58
CA SER A 133 2.65 -26.31 -17.15
C SER A 133 2.56 -25.68 -18.54
N GLU A 134 1.73 -26.22 -19.44
CA GLU A 134 1.52 -25.63 -20.78
C GLU A 134 0.95 -24.21 -20.70
N SER A 135 -0.01 -23.98 -19.81
CA SER A 135 -0.59 -22.65 -19.60
C SER A 135 0.42 -21.65 -19.04
N CYS A 136 1.27 -22.08 -18.10
CA CYS A 136 2.36 -21.27 -17.57
C CYS A 136 3.35 -20.84 -18.68
N VAL A 137 3.75 -21.79 -19.53
CA VAL A 137 4.66 -21.52 -20.65
C VAL A 137 4.02 -20.59 -21.69
N GLU A 138 2.73 -20.74 -21.97
CA GLU A 138 2.06 -19.86 -22.93
C GLU A 138 1.87 -18.44 -22.37
N TRP A 139 1.47 -18.33 -21.10
CA TRP A 139 1.42 -17.04 -20.41
C TRP A 139 2.76 -16.33 -20.46
N SER A 140 3.86 -17.05 -20.18
CA SER A 140 5.21 -16.45 -20.14
C SER A 140 5.68 -15.89 -21.48
N ARG A 141 5.26 -16.49 -22.61
CA ARG A 141 5.53 -15.96 -23.97
C ARG A 141 4.86 -14.62 -24.24
N GLN A 142 3.84 -14.27 -23.49
CA GLN A 142 3.06 -13.03 -23.65
C GLN A 142 3.50 -11.94 -22.66
N GLN A 143 4.40 -12.26 -21.72
CA GLN A 143 4.84 -11.31 -20.71
C GLN A 143 5.97 -10.40 -21.22
N PRO A 144 5.91 -9.08 -20.95
CA PRO A 144 7.04 -8.19 -21.16
C PRO A 144 8.11 -8.41 -20.09
N GLU A 145 9.34 -8.00 -20.40
CA GLU A 145 10.42 -7.94 -19.42
C GLU A 145 10.00 -7.08 -18.20
N PRO A 146 10.30 -7.52 -16.95
CA PRO A 146 9.93 -6.79 -15.74
C PRO A 146 10.27 -5.30 -15.76
N SER A 147 11.47 -4.98 -16.24
CA SER A 147 11.98 -3.60 -16.33
C SER A 147 11.12 -2.63 -17.16
N ALA A 148 10.24 -3.15 -18.02
CA ALA A 148 9.34 -2.34 -18.83
C ALA A 148 8.10 -1.84 -18.05
N TRP A 149 7.79 -2.41 -16.88
CA TRP A 149 6.57 -2.07 -16.15
C TRP A 149 6.74 -1.95 -14.64
N ASN A 150 7.77 -2.52 -14.02
CA ASN A 150 7.92 -2.53 -12.56
C ASN A 150 8.70 -1.32 -11.98
N GLY A 151 9.11 -0.38 -12.84
CA GLY A 151 9.74 0.86 -12.42
C GLY A 151 8.80 1.73 -11.56
N GLY A 152 9.31 2.28 -10.46
CA GLY A 152 8.56 3.19 -9.58
C GLY A 152 7.54 2.53 -8.66
N ILE A 153 7.52 1.20 -8.55
CA ILE A 153 6.76 0.49 -7.52
C ILE A 153 7.35 0.79 -6.13
N LEU A 154 6.48 0.94 -5.12
CA LEU A 154 6.90 1.16 -3.73
C LEU A 154 7.74 -0.02 -3.20
N PRO A 155 8.89 0.23 -2.57
CA PRO A 155 9.75 -0.85 -2.09
C PRO A 155 9.22 -1.46 -0.78
N CYS A 156 9.23 -2.79 -0.70
CA CYS A 156 8.72 -3.48 0.49
C CYS A 156 9.43 -3.07 1.79
N PRO A 157 8.68 -2.87 2.88
CA PRO A 157 9.25 -2.77 4.22
C PRO A 157 10.11 -3.99 4.54
N MET A 158 11.24 -3.79 5.22
CA MET A 158 12.07 -4.93 5.63
C MET A 158 11.47 -5.73 6.79
N THR A 159 10.63 -5.07 7.60
CA THR A 159 9.96 -5.70 8.73
C THR A 159 8.46 -5.46 8.71
N ARG A 160 7.72 -6.39 9.30
CA ARG A 160 6.28 -6.26 9.51
C ARG A 160 5.93 -5.00 10.31
N THR A 161 6.73 -4.65 11.31
CA THR A 161 6.52 -3.42 12.11
C THR A 161 6.57 -2.18 11.23
N GLN A 162 7.57 -2.10 10.34
CA GLN A 162 7.64 -1.02 9.35
C GLN A 162 6.43 -1.06 8.39
N ALA A 163 5.96 -2.23 7.97
CA ALA A 163 4.78 -2.38 7.11
C ALA A 163 3.50 -1.82 7.77
N ILE A 164 3.29 -2.13 9.05
CA ILE A 164 2.17 -1.61 9.86
C ILE A 164 2.25 -0.08 9.95
N ALA A 165 3.41 0.46 10.28
CA ALA A 165 3.62 1.90 10.37
C ALA A 165 3.43 2.61 9.01
N ALA A 166 3.86 1.95 7.92
CA ALA A 166 3.62 2.39 6.55
C ALA A 166 2.16 2.24 6.10
N GLY A 167 1.30 1.66 6.94
CA GLY A 167 -0.15 1.58 6.78
C GLY A 167 -0.84 2.92 6.53
N ARG A 168 -0.25 4.02 6.99
CA ARG A 168 -0.77 5.38 6.79
C ARG A 168 -0.54 5.93 5.39
N CYS A 169 0.49 5.44 4.69
CA CYS A 169 0.97 6.06 3.46
C CYS A 169 0.88 5.13 2.27
N CYS A 170 1.37 3.91 2.43
CA CYS A 170 2.03 3.23 1.34
C CYS A 170 1.51 1.81 1.17
N TYR A 171 1.08 1.18 2.28
CA TYR A 171 0.69 -0.21 2.32
C TYR A 171 -0.66 -0.39 3.02
N GLU A 172 -1.38 -1.43 2.66
CA GLU A 172 -2.58 -1.91 3.36
C GLU A 172 -2.47 -3.41 3.57
N SER A 173 -3.13 -3.94 4.61
CA SER A 173 -3.12 -5.38 4.87
C SER A 173 -3.82 -6.11 3.74
N ASP A 174 -3.24 -7.21 3.28
CA ASP A 174 -3.92 -8.13 2.36
C ASP A 174 -5.09 -8.80 3.09
N SER A 175 -6.28 -8.70 2.51
CA SER A 175 -7.51 -9.33 2.98
C SER A 175 -7.47 -10.86 3.00
N GLN A 176 -6.57 -11.50 2.23
CA GLN A 176 -6.42 -12.96 2.15
C GLN A 176 -5.24 -13.49 2.98
N CYS A 177 -4.37 -12.60 3.48
CA CYS A 177 -3.22 -12.96 4.28
C CYS A 177 -2.96 -11.91 5.38
N TYR A 178 -3.60 -12.08 6.54
CA TYR A 178 -3.40 -11.20 7.69
C TYR A 178 -3.41 -11.97 9.01
N ARG A 179 -2.70 -11.45 10.02
CA ARG A 179 -2.35 -12.24 11.22
C ARG A 179 -3.55 -12.70 12.06
N SER A 180 -4.61 -11.91 12.07
CA SER A 180 -5.82 -12.18 12.87
C SER A 180 -6.93 -12.88 12.07
N ASN A 181 -6.63 -13.40 10.87
CA ASN A 181 -7.60 -14.11 10.06
C ASN A 181 -7.95 -15.47 10.70
N PRO A 182 -9.21 -15.72 11.08
CA PRO A 182 -9.60 -16.99 11.70
C PRO A 182 -9.70 -18.15 10.69
N ASN A 183 -9.56 -17.87 9.38
CA ASN A 183 -9.67 -18.87 8.34
C ASN A 183 -8.46 -19.80 8.32
N SER A 184 -8.69 -21.11 8.27
CA SER A 184 -7.63 -22.12 8.12
C SER A 184 -6.81 -21.95 6.84
N ASN A 185 -7.36 -21.27 5.83
CA ASN A 185 -6.72 -20.98 4.55
C ASN A 185 -6.09 -19.57 4.52
N ASN A 186 -5.81 -18.96 5.66
CA ASN A 186 -5.08 -17.69 5.70
C ASN A 186 -3.73 -17.83 4.99
N CYS A 187 -3.38 -16.85 4.16
CA CYS A 187 -2.12 -16.85 3.40
C CYS A 187 -1.94 -18.08 2.49
N TRP A 188 -3.01 -18.67 1.97
CA TRP A 188 -2.91 -19.92 1.20
C TRP A 188 -2.08 -19.81 -0.08
N LEU A 189 -2.06 -18.63 -0.72
CA LEU A 189 -1.19 -18.34 -1.87
C LEU A 189 0.27 -18.24 -1.45
N HIS A 190 0.53 -17.91 -0.19
CA HIS A 190 1.85 -17.60 0.35
C HIS A 190 2.32 -18.66 1.34
N GLN A 191 2.15 -19.93 0.98
CA GLN A 191 2.61 -21.06 1.78
C GLN A 191 3.93 -21.62 1.24
N ALA A 192 4.80 -22.05 2.14
CA ALA A 192 6.01 -22.80 1.80
C ALA A 192 5.66 -24.10 1.05
N ARG A 193 6.47 -24.45 0.04
CA ARG A 193 6.31 -25.72 -0.68
C ARG A 193 6.64 -26.90 0.24
N LEU A 194 5.81 -27.93 0.18
CA LEU A 194 6.02 -29.18 0.91
C LEU A 194 7.36 -29.83 0.50
N GLY A 195 8.21 -30.10 1.49
CA GLY A 195 9.53 -30.72 1.25
C GLY A 195 10.63 -29.73 0.87
N HIS A 196 10.32 -28.44 0.71
CA HIS A 196 11.31 -27.38 0.52
C HIS A 196 11.54 -26.63 1.83
N ASN A 197 12.77 -26.17 2.03
CA ASN A 197 13.11 -25.35 3.19
C ASN A 197 12.72 -23.90 2.91
N GLU A 198 11.43 -23.56 2.97
CA GLU A 198 10.88 -22.22 2.71
C GLU A 198 10.05 -21.73 3.89
N ASN A 199 9.87 -20.40 3.98
CA ASN A 199 8.98 -19.80 4.96
C ASN A 199 7.57 -19.65 4.36
N SER A 200 6.53 -19.96 5.13
CA SER A 200 5.17 -19.48 4.84
C SER A 200 4.99 -18.06 5.35
N ALA A 201 4.20 -17.26 4.64
CA ALA A 201 3.73 -15.97 5.14
C ALA A 201 2.69 -16.17 6.23
N VAL A 202 2.68 -15.25 7.19
CA VAL A 202 1.62 -15.14 8.20
C VAL A 202 0.76 -13.88 8.00
N GLU A 203 1.30 -12.91 7.26
CA GLU A 203 0.70 -11.61 7.00
C GLU A 203 1.39 -10.98 5.78
N CYS A 204 0.61 -10.43 4.85
CA CYS A 204 1.08 -9.72 3.67
C CYS A 204 0.46 -8.33 3.61
N TYR A 205 1.15 -7.42 2.93
CA TYR A 205 0.71 -6.05 2.71
C TYR A 205 0.85 -5.71 1.23
N VAL A 206 -0.19 -5.10 0.66
CA VAL A 206 -0.19 -4.63 -0.73
C VAL A 206 -0.04 -3.13 -0.80
N SER A 207 0.59 -2.61 -1.85
CA SER A 207 0.77 -1.17 -2.01
C SER A 207 -0.56 -0.46 -2.22
N LYS A 208 -0.77 0.68 -1.55
CA LYS A 208 -1.98 1.52 -1.68
C LYS A 208 -2.05 2.28 -2.99
N SER A 209 -0.90 2.64 -3.55
CA SER A 209 -0.78 3.23 -4.88
C SER A 209 -0.31 2.19 -5.89
N SER A 210 -0.61 2.45 -7.16
CA SER A 210 0.03 1.79 -8.30
C SER A 210 1.00 2.74 -8.98
N ASN A 211 2.00 2.23 -9.69
CA ASN A 211 2.80 3.07 -10.57
C ASN A 211 2.02 3.49 -11.84
N ILE A 212 2.68 4.19 -12.76
CA ILE A 212 2.07 4.66 -14.02
C ILE A 212 1.59 3.54 -14.95
N HIS A 213 2.01 2.30 -14.72
CA HIS A 213 1.62 1.12 -15.49
C HIS A 213 0.47 0.33 -14.82
N GLY A 214 -0.01 0.78 -13.65
CA GLY A 214 -1.02 0.07 -12.86
C GLY A 214 -0.44 -1.01 -11.94
N ALA A 215 0.89 -1.16 -11.90
CA ALA A 215 1.58 -2.19 -11.11
C ALA A 215 1.71 -1.80 -9.63
N GLY A 216 1.76 -2.81 -8.75
CA GLY A 216 1.84 -2.65 -7.30
C GLY A 216 2.81 -3.64 -6.66
N ALA A 217 3.09 -3.46 -5.38
CA ALA A 217 3.92 -4.40 -4.61
C ALA A 217 3.05 -5.21 -3.65
N GLU A 218 3.33 -6.50 -3.54
CA GLU A 218 2.89 -7.36 -2.45
C GLU A 218 4.10 -7.76 -1.59
N CYS A 219 4.00 -7.53 -0.28
CA CYS A 219 5.08 -7.69 0.68
C CYS A 219 4.65 -8.64 1.79
N CYS A 220 5.25 -9.84 1.84
CA CYS A 220 4.88 -10.90 2.76
C CYS A 220 5.91 -11.14 3.85
N TYR A 221 5.45 -11.36 5.08
CA TYR A 221 6.30 -11.49 6.26
C TYR A 221 6.11 -12.85 6.92
N ASP A 222 7.22 -13.39 7.42
CA ASP A 222 7.21 -14.63 8.19
C ASP A 222 6.77 -14.43 9.65
N PHE A 223 6.73 -15.52 10.42
CA PHE A 223 6.33 -15.48 11.82
C PHE A 223 7.22 -14.60 12.70
N GLU A 224 8.50 -14.41 12.34
CA GLU A 224 9.45 -13.52 13.01
C GLU A 224 9.26 -12.05 12.59
N GLY A 225 8.37 -11.78 11.64
CA GLY A 225 8.09 -10.45 11.10
C GLY A 225 9.16 -9.95 10.14
N GLN A 226 9.96 -10.83 9.55
CA GLN A 226 10.96 -10.51 8.53
C GLN A 226 10.35 -10.66 7.13
N LEU A 227 10.74 -9.78 6.20
CA LEU A 227 10.31 -9.88 4.80
C LEU A 227 10.81 -11.20 4.19
N ILE A 228 9.89 -11.97 3.61
CA ILE A 228 10.22 -13.20 2.88
C ILE A 228 10.67 -12.79 1.48
N THR A 229 11.88 -13.19 1.09
CA THR A 229 12.54 -12.78 -0.17
C THR A 229 12.83 -13.95 -1.11
N ARG A 230 12.36 -15.15 -0.79
CA ARG A 230 12.49 -16.37 -1.59
C ARG A 230 11.33 -17.33 -1.40
N GLY A 231 11.14 -18.23 -2.36
CA GLY A 231 10.12 -19.28 -2.31
C GLY A 231 8.71 -18.73 -2.49
N THR A 232 7.73 -19.63 -2.42
CA THR A 232 6.31 -19.31 -2.66
C THR A 232 5.62 -18.58 -1.51
N GLY A 233 6.28 -18.42 -0.36
CA GLY A 233 5.78 -17.56 0.72
C GLY A 233 6.13 -16.08 0.56
N ALA A 234 6.96 -15.72 -0.42
CA ALA A 234 7.31 -14.34 -0.70
C ALA A 234 6.23 -13.66 -1.56
N GLY A 235 6.03 -12.36 -1.33
CA GLY A 235 5.20 -11.54 -2.21
C GLY A 235 5.95 -11.09 -3.46
N THR A 236 5.22 -10.60 -4.45
CA THR A 236 5.74 -10.23 -5.78
C THR A 236 5.55 -8.75 -6.14
N ASP A 237 6.32 -8.29 -7.13
CA ASP A 237 5.87 -7.18 -7.96
C ASP A 237 4.69 -7.69 -8.81
N ASP A 238 3.51 -7.11 -8.61
CA ASP A 238 2.30 -7.45 -9.36
C ASP A 238 2.10 -6.48 -10.51
N ARG A 239 1.77 -7.00 -11.69
CA ARG A 239 1.54 -6.20 -12.88
C ARG A 239 0.33 -5.28 -12.71
N TYR A 240 -0.65 -5.70 -11.91
CA TYR A 240 -1.83 -4.91 -11.60
C TYR A 240 -2.10 -4.90 -10.10
N ARG A 241 -2.34 -3.70 -9.54
CA ARG A 241 -2.75 -3.55 -8.13
C ARG A 241 -4.10 -4.25 -7.89
N SER A 242 -4.12 -5.18 -6.95
CA SER A 242 -5.28 -6.02 -6.61
C SER A 242 -6.55 -5.24 -6.26
N PHE A 243 -6.45 -4.08 -5.61
CA PHE A 243 -7.63 -3.31 -5.20
C PHE A 243 -8.17 -2.34 -6.27
N VAL A 244 -7.33 -1.89 -7.23
CA VAL A 244 -7.74 -0.94 -8.30
C VAL A 244 -8.17 -1.70 -9.54
N LEU A 245 -7.42 -2.73 -9.91
CA LEU A 245 -7.59 -3.52 -11.11
C LEU A 245 -7.73 -5.01 -10.72
N PRO A 246 -8.72 -5.37 -9.87
CA PRO A 246 -8.86 -6.72 -9.32
C PRO A 246 -9.00 -7.80 -10.39
N VAL A 247 -9.60 -7.43 -11.53
CA VAL A 247 -9.80 -8.33 -12.66
C VAL A 247 -8.49 -8.63 -13.35
N GLN A 248 -7.75 -7.58 -13.73
CA GLN A 248 -6.47 -7.74 -14.40
C GLN A 248 -5.48 -8.43 -13.47
N HIS A 249 -5.44 -8.04 -12.19
CA HIS A 249 -4.63 -8.70 -11.18
C HIS A 249 -4.94 -10.20 -11.09
N PHE A 250 -6.21 -10.58 -11.07
CA PHE A 250 -6.57 -11.99 -11.06
C PHE A 250 -6.03 -12.74 -12.28
N PHE A 251 -6.21 -12.23 -13.51
CA PHE A 251 -5.84 -12.95 -14.73
C PHE A 251 -4.35 -12.90 -15.05
N GLU A 252 -3.65 -11.85 -14.62
CA GLU A 252 -2.28 -11.58 -15.01
C GLU A 252 -1.27 -11.84 -13.89
N ASP A 253 -1.72 -11.88 -12.64
CA ASP A 253 -0.86 -12.13 -11.47
C ASP A 253 -1.33 -13.41 -10.75
N THR A 254 -2.58 -13.47 -10.26
CA THR A 254 -3.00 -14.58 -9.40
C THR A 254 -3.19 -15.92 -10.14
N LEU A 255 -3.85 -15.93 -11.30
CA LEU A 255 -4.13 -17.17 -12.05
C LEU A 255 -2.84 -17.82 -12.58
N PRO A 256 -1.89 -17.06 -13.17
CA PRO A 256 -0.59 -17.61 -13.55
C PRO A 256 0.17 -18.15 -12.34
N TYR A 257 0.13 -17.49 -11.18
CA TYR A 257 0.72 -18.03 -9.96
C TYR A 257 0.14 -19.41 -9.59
N LEU A 258 -1.19 -19.55 -9.65
CA LEU A 258 -1.85 -20.83 -9.38
C LEU A 258 -1.38 -21.91 -10.37
N GLN A 259 -1.33 -21.61 -11.66
CA GLN A 259 -0.94 -22.57 -12.70
C GLN A 259 0.54 -22.94 -12.58
N CYS A 260 1.41 -21.96 -12.44
CA CYS A 260 2.86 -22.12 -12.43
C CYS A 260 3.40 -22.69 -11.11
N CYS A 261 2.91 -22.20 -9.96
CA CYS A 261 3.50 -22.49 -8.65
C CYS A 261 2.69 -23.48 -7.79
N MET A 262 1.36 -23.52 -7.95
CA MET A 262 0.50 -24.30 -7.03
C MET A 262 -0.05 -25.60 -7.66
N ILE A 263 -0.41 -25.58 -8.94
CA ILE A 263 -1.01 -26.71 -9.65
C ILE A 263 0.05 -27.52 -10.41
N SER A 264 1.02 -26.86 -11.03
CA SER A 264 2.15 -27.57 -11.63
C SER A 264 2.99 -28.25 -10.54
N THR A 265 3.48 -29.46 -10.83
CA THR A 265 4.43 -30.18 -9.97
C THR A 265 5.88 -29.91 -10.36
N ASP A 266 6.12 -29.11 -11.40
CA ASP A 266 7.43 -28.78 -11.91
C ASP A 266 7.91 -27.44 -11.32
N VAL A 267 9.01 -27.49 -10.56
CA VAL A 267 9.62 -26.34 -9.90
C VAL A 267 10.01 -25.25 -10.90
N GLU A 268 10.37 -25.63 -12.14
CA GLU A 268 10.77 -24.67 -13.17
C GLU A 268 9.60 -23.80 -13.62
N MET A 269 8.36 -24.29 -13.58
CA MET A 269 7.19 -23.48 -13.90
C MET A 269 7.05 -22.32 -12.91
N CYS A 270 7.28 -22.57 -11.62
CA CYS A 270 7.25 -21.51 -10.63
C CYS A 270 8.41 -20.53 -10.81
N ASN A 271 9.61 -21.01 -11.18
CA ASN A 271 10.74 -20.15 -11.50
C ASN A 271 10.43 -19.20 -12.68
N ILE A 272 9.70 -19.69 -13.70
CA ILE A 272 9.23 -18.85 -14.82
C ILE A 272 8.29 -17.76 -14.33
N TYR A 273 7.33 -18.08 -13.45
CA TYR A 273 6.46 -17.07 -12.85
C TYR A 273 7.26 -16.02 -12.07
N MET A 274 8.15 -16.47 -11.19
CA MET A 274 8.98 -15.59 -10.35
C MET A 274 9.98 -14.75 -11.16
N TYR A 275 10.29 -15.12 -12.40
CA TYR A 275 11.06 -14.27 -13.31
C TYR A 275 10.22 -13.08 -13.78
N TYR A 276 8.99 -13.33 -14.25
CA TYR A 276 8.11 -12.28 -14.78
C TYR A 276 7.34 -11.52 -13.70
N ARG A 277 7.30 -12.03 -12.47
CA ARG A 277 6.76 -11.40 -11.26
C ARG A 277 7.83 -11.48 -10.18
N PRO A 278 8.85 -10.61 -10.26
CA PRO A 278 10.03 -10.73 -9.42
C PRO A 278 9.70 -10.56 -7.94
N LEU A 279 10.41 -11.36 -7.14
CA LEU A 279 10.43 -11.20 -5.69
C LEU A 279 11.11 -9.88 -5.31
N ARG A 280 10.62 -9.26 -4.24
CA ARG A 280 11.12 -7.96 -3.80
C ARG A 280 12.18 -8.07 -2.73
N ARG A 281 13.31 -7.37 -2.94
CA ARG A 281 14.21 -7.00 -1.85
C ARG A 281 13.57 -5.87 -1.05
N GLY A 282 13.62 -6.00 0.28
CA GLY A 282 13.13 -4.96 1.18
C GLY A 282 14.01 -3.71 1.15
N SER A 283 13.45 -2.57 1.54
CA SER A 283 14.14 -1.28 1.62
C SER A 283 13.77 -0.50 2.88
N ASN A 284 14.68 0.41 3.24
CA ASN A 284 14.48 1.45 4.26
C ASN A 284 13.93 2.76 3.68
N THR A 285 13.70 2.84 2.37
CA THR A 285 13.32 4.06 1.65
C THR A 285 11.83 4.09 1.30
N MET A 286 10.97 3.88 2.30
CA MET A 286 9.54 3.72 2.06
C MET A 286 8.76 5.03 1.95
N GLY A 287 9.36 6.13 2.41
CA GLY A 287 8.71 7.44 2.50
C GLY A 287 8.76 8.03 3.91
N GLN A 288 8.26 9.25 4.05
CA GLN A 288 8.10 9.94 5.34
C GLN A 288 6.69 10.50 5.52
N SER A 289 6.35 10.76 6.78
CA SER A 289 5.09 11.38 7.17
C SER A 289 5.33 12.66 7.96
N GLY A 290 4.64 13.72 7.57
CA GLY A 290 4.51 14.97 8.32
C GLY A 290 3.05 15.19 8.71
N GLY A 291 2.79 16.10 9.63
CA GLY A 291 1.46 16.23 10.20
C GLY A 291 1.20 17.52 10.96
N THR A 292 -0.09 17.80 11.16
CA THR A 292 -0.58 18.82 12.08
C THR A 292 -1.75 18.31 12.92
N TRP A 293 -1.80 18.70 14.19
CA TRP A 293 -2.83 18.35 15.17
C TRP A 293 -2.93 19.42 16.26
N GLY A 294 -4.03 19.42 17.01
CA GLY A 294 -4.22 20.40 18.10
C GLY A 294 -4.26 21.84 17.59
N ASP A 295 -3.53 22.75 18.24
CA ASP A 295 -3.67 24.20 18.07
C ASP A 295 -2.58 24.94 17.26
N PRO A 296 -2.57 24.74 15.94
CA PRO A 296 -1.98 23.55 15.38
C PRO A 296 -0.48 23.43 15.74
N HIS A 297 -0.15 22.29 16.32
CA HIS A 297 1.21 21.76 16.35
C HIS A 297 1.53 21.08 15.02
N PHE A 298 2.81 21.09 14.65
CA PHE A 298 3.30 20.52 13.41
C PHE A 298 4.47 19.57 13.66
N ILE A 299 4.62 18.61 12.75
CA ILE A 299 5.84 17.85 12.54
C ILE A 299 6.14 17.79 11.05
N THR A 300 7.34 18.17 10.65
CA THR A 300 7.80 18.09 9.25
C THR A 300 8.11 16.67 8.84
N LEU A 301 8.36 16.47 7.54
CA LEU A 301 8.71 15.16 6.96
C LEU A 301 10.02 14.60 7.54
N ASP A 302 10.99 15.46 7.87
CA ASP A 302 12.26 15.08 8.52
C ASP A 302 12.18 15.10 10.06
N GLY A 303 11.01 15.48 10.58
CA GLY A 303 10.65 15.23 11.97
C GLY A 303 10.84 16.40 12.93
N THR A 304 11.08 17.61 12.42
CA THR A 304 11.12 18.86 13.20
C THR A 304 9.73 19.21 13.73
N SER A 305 9.62 19.39 15.05
CA SER A 305 8.37 19.76 15.71
C SER A 305 8.34 21.25 16.04
N TYR A 306 7.23 21.91 15.77
CA TYR A 306 7.01 23.34 16.06
C TYR A 306 5.51 23.64 16.20
N THR A 307 5.17 24.82 16.73
CA THR A 307 3.78 25.31 16.82
C THR A 307 3.62 26.53 15.93
N PHE A 308 2.51 26.62 15.19
CA PHE A 308 2.21 27.76 14.34
C PHE A 308 0.72 28.12 14.39
N ASN A 309 0.40 29.19 15.12
CA ASN A 309 -0.95 29.72 15.22
C ASN A 309 -1.20 30.84 14.19
N GLY A 310 -1.72 30.49 13.01
CA GLY A 310 -2.09 31.45 11.97
C GLY A 310 -3.60 31.42 11.70
N TYR A 311 -4.19 32.54 11.26
CA TYR A 311 -5.58 32.56 10.79
C TYR A 311 -5.59 32.82 9.28
N GLY A 312 -5.71 31.77 8.48
CA GLY A 312 -5.70 31.91 7.03
C GLY A 312 -5.57 30.58 6.30
N GLU A 313 -5.04 30.66 5.08
CA GLU A 313 -4.78 29.51 4.22
C GLU A 313 -3.30 29.47 3.85
N TYR A 314 -2.69 28.29 3.99
CA TYR A 314 -1.23 28.12 3.87
C TYR A 314 -0.89 26.91 3.02
N THR A 315 0.20 27.02 2.26
CA THR A 315 0.81 25.88 1.56
C THR A 315 1.29 24.86 2.60
N TYR A 316 0.62 23.70 2.61
CA TYR A 316 0.92 22.64 3.58
C TYR A 316 2.08 21.77 3.09
N LEU A 317 1.89 21.17 1.91
CA LEU A 317 2.89 20.38 1.20
C LEU A 317 2.78 20.63 -0.29
N ALA A 318 3.87 21.05 -0.90
CA ALA A 318 4.03 21.15 -2.34
C ALA A 318 5.21 20.29 -2.79
N ILE A 319 5.06 19.62 -3.93
CA ILE A 319 6.08 18.74 -4.52
C ILE A 319 6.40 19.24 -5.93
N SER A 320 7.65 19.64 -6.16
CA SER A 320 8.10 20.14 -7.46
C SER A 320 8.26 19.01 -8.49
N ASN A 321 8.09 19.34 -9.77
CA ASN A 321 8.40 18.41 -10.86
C ASN A 321 9.91 18.10 -10.97
N ASP A 322 10.76 19.06 -10.63
CA ASP A 322 12.22 18.95 -10.74
C ASP A 322 12.88 18.74 -9.38
N GLN A 323 13.95 17.93 -9.33
CA GLN A 323 14.85 17.88 -8.17
C GLN A 323 15.58 19.21 -8.01
N LEU A 324 15.61 19.74 -6.79
CA LEU A 324 16.42 20.92 -6.47
C LEU A 324 17.88 20.49 -6.35
N PRO A 325 18.85 21.27 -6.89
CA PRO A 325 20.23 21.13 -6.45
C PRO A 325 20.28 21.27 -4.91
N PRO A 326 21.12 20.48 -4.21
CA PRO A 326 21.23 20.58 -2.75
C PRO A 326 21.46 22.04 -2.31
N GLY A 327 20.57 22.56 -1.47
CA GLY A 327 20.61 23.93 -0.97
C GLY A 327 19.97 25.02 -1.84
N ALA A 328 19.52 24.71 -3.06
CA ALA A 328 18.77 25.65 -3.89
C ALA A 328 17.31 25.76 -3.43
N PHE A 329 16.74 26.97 -3.42
CA PHE A 329 15.36 27.20 -3.02
C PHE A 329 14.69 28.26 -3.90
N GLN A 330 13.59 27.91 -4.56
CA GLN A 330 12.71 28.83 -5.30
C GLN A 330 11.26 28.32 -5.21
N SER A 331 10.42 29.01 -4.44
CA SER A 331 9.08 28.56 -4.05
C SER A 331 7.95 28.90 -5.03
N SER A 332 8.07 29.94 -5.86
CA SER A 332 6.88 30.62 -6.40
C SER A 332 6.61 30.46 -7.91
N ASN A 333 7.39 29.71 -8.69
CA ASN A 333 7.23 29.66 -10.16
C ASN A 333 7.47 28.29 -10.82
N ARG A 334 7.47 27.19 -10.06
CA ARG A 334 7.69 25.84 -10.63
C ARG A 334 6.37 25.11 -10.87
N ALA A 335 6.38 24.24 -11.88
CA ALA A 335 5.34 23.23 -11.99
C ALA A 335 5.42 22.28 -10.78
N HIS A 336 4.26 21.95 -10.22
CA HIS A 336 4.13 21.02 -9.09
C HIS A 336 3.50 19.74 -9.58
N VAL A 337 3.98 18.59 -9.11
CA VAL A 337 3.29 17.30 -9.30
C VAL A 337 2.15 17.11 -8.30
N PHE A 338 2.26 17.78 -7.15
CA PHE A 338 1.28 17.77 -6.09
C PHE A 338 1.34 19.08 -5.31
N MET A 339 0.18 19.64 -4.96
CA MET A 339 0.05 20.81 -4.11
C MET A 339 -1.08 20.56 -3.12
N SER A 340 -0.84 20.89 -1.85
CA SER A 340 -1.84 20.87 -0.80
C SER A 340 -1.78 22.11 0.09
N GLN A 341 -2.93 22.47 0.63
CA GLN A 341 -3.15 23.66 1.43
C GLN A 341 -3.95 23.28 2.68
N ILE A 342 -3.71 23.98 3.78
CA ILE A 342 -4.53 23.89 4.99
C ILE A 342 -5.17 25.23 5.29
N ARG A 343 -6.36 25.19 5.89
CA ARG A 343 -7.07 26.36 6.41
C ARG A 343 -7.12 26.27 7.93
N THR A 344 -6.61 27.29 8.59
CA THR A 344 -6.64 27.42 10.05
C THR A 344 -7.52 28.60 10.46
N MET A 345 -8.29 28.42 11.53
CA MET A 345 -9.25 29.42 12.02
C MET A 345 -9.21 29.49 13.55
N PRO A 346 -9.53 30.64 14.17
CA PRO A 346 -9.51 30.79 15.61
C PRO A 346 -10.46 29.81 16.33
N LEU A 347 -10.00 29.32 17.47
CA LEU A 347 -10.79 28.60 18.45
C LEU A 347 -11.38 29.64 19.43
N GLU A 348 -12.64 30.01 19.21
CA GLU A 348 -13.33 31.11 19.93
C GLU A 348 -12.73 32.51 19.66
N SER A 349 -12.98 33.50 20.54
CA SER A 349 -12.37 34.85 20.46
C SER A 349 -10.94 34.90 21.03
N ASN A 350 -10.28 33.75 21.15
CA ASN A 350 -8.95 33.64 21.72
C ASN A 350 -7.89 33.63 20.60
N ASP A 351 -6.67 34.03 20.96
CA ASP A 351 -5.55 34.21 20.03
C ASP A 351 -4.91 32.87 19.58
N VAL A 352 -5.71 31.81 19.45
CA VAL A 352 -5.30 30.43 19.15
C VAL A 352 -6.18 29.86 18.04
N THR A 353 -5.58 29.03 17.19
CA THR A 353 -6.19 28.56 15.95
C THR A 353 -6.20 27.05 15.86
N VAL A 354 -7.08 26.50 15.04
CA VAL A 354 -7.20 25.07 14.76
C VAL A 354 -7.35 24.83 13.25
N THR A 355 -6.95 23.66 12.79
CA THR A 355 -7.11 23.28 11.38
C THR A 355 -8.55 22.89 11.09
N ARG A 356 -9.18 23.58 10.13
CA ARG A 356 -10.59 23.40 9.74
C ARG A 356 -10.81 23.17 8.25
N GLY A 357 -9.73 23.09 7.47
CA GLY A 357 -9.81 22.73 6.07
C GLY A 357 -8.51 22.17 5.53
N PHE A 358 -8.65 21.30 4.54
CA PHE A 358 -7.59 20.75 3.72
C PHE A 358 -8.03 20.80 2.26
N ALA A 359 -7.14 21.21 1.36
CA ALA A 359 -7.37 21.14 -0.06
C ALA A 359 -6.11 20.65 -0.79
N ALA A 360 -6.28 19.93 -1.89
CA ALA A 360 -5.15 19.41 -2.67
C ALA A 360 -5.48 19.22 -4.15
N ARG A 361 -4.43 19.15 -4.97
CA ARG A 361 -4.52 18.86 -6.40
C ARG A 361 -3.22 18.22 -6.90
N SER A 362 -3.32 17.24 -7.81
CA SER A 362 -2.16 16.70 -8.53
C SER A 362 -2.00 17.37 -9.90
N SER A 363 -0.86 17.17 -10.55
CA SER A 363 -0.61 17.67 -11.91
C SER A 363 -1.31 16.88 -13.01
N ASP A 364 -2.08 15.84 -12.67
CA ASP A 364 -2.79 15.05 -13.66
C ASP A 364 -3.77 15.96 -14.45
N PRO A 365 -3.82 15.89 -15.79
CA PRO A 365 -4.69 16.74 -16.60
C PRO A 365 -6.18 16.63 -16.23
N GLU A 366 -6.63 15.46 -15.77
CA GLU A 366 -8.00 15.19 -15.34
C GLU A 366 -8.22 15.52 -13.85
N SER A 367 -7.15 15.90 -13.12
CA SER A 367 -7.23 16.24 -11.70
C SER A 367 -8.00 17.53 -11.47
N GLN A 368 -9.07 17.40 -10.69
CA GLN A 368 -9.81 18.50 -10.09
C GLN A 368 -9.33 18.72 -8.66
N PRO A 369 -9.36 19.96 -8.14
CA PRO A 369 -9.03 20.22 -6.74
C PRO A 369 -10.01 19.50 -5.82
N ILE A 370 -9.49 18.77 -4.82
CA ILE A 370 -10.26 18.25 -3.71
C ILE A 370 -10.23 19.27 -2.58
N SER A 371 -11.39 19.63 -2.03
CA SER A 371 -11.55 20.54 -0.91
C SER A 371 -12.37 19.85 0.18
N ILE A 372 -11.80 19.73 1.37
CA ILE A 372 -12.41 19.15 2.56
C ILE A 372 -12.39 20.22 3.66
N THR A 373 -13.56 20.74 4.00
CA THR A 373 -13.68 21.87 4.93
C THR A 373 -14.76 21.62 5.98
N VAL A 374 -14.55 22.08 7.20
CA VAL A 374 -15.61 22.14 8.21
C VAL A 374 -16.44 23.40 7.96
N SER A 375 -17.74 23.20 7.78
CA SER A 375 -18.71 24.27 7.52
C SER A 375 -19.03 25.09 8.78
N ARG A 376 -19.69 26.23 8.59
CA ARG A 376 -20.23 27.04 9.70
C ARG A 376 -21.25 26.32 10.59
N ARG A 377 -21.80 25.19 10.12
CA ARG A 377 -22.74 24.34 10.86
C ARG A 377 -22.05 23.11 11.46
N GLU A 378 -20.72 23.13 11.55
CA GLU A 378 -19.90 22.04 12.11
C GLU A 378 -20.05 20.70 11.37
N ASN A 379 -20.47 20.74 10.10
CA ASN A 379 -20.50 19.56 9.22
C ASN A 379 -19.30 19.56 8.28
N LEU A 380 -18.77 18.37 7.98
CA LEU A 380 -17.75 18.19 6.96
C LEU A 380 -18.34 18.37 5.56
N ILE A 381 -17.73 19.21 4.73
CA ILE A 381 -18.04 19.39 3.32
C ILE A 381 -16.86 18.88 2.51
N MET A 382 -17.11 17.91 1.61
CA MET A 382 -16.12 17.37 0.68
C MET A 382 -16.53 17.69 -0.75
N ARG A 383 -15.64 18.31 -1.53
CA ARG A 383 -15.92 18.68 -2.93
C ARG A 383 -14.73 18.40 -3.83
N ARG A 384 -15.00 17.87 -5.04
CA ARG A 384 -14.03 17.72 -6.11
C ARG A 384 -14.41 18.67 -7.26
N GLY A 385 -13.66 19.75 -7.42
CA GLY A 385 -14.07 20.86 -8.28
C GLY A 385 -15.44 21.40 -7.85
N ASN A 386 -16.42 21.32 -8.77
CA ASN A 386 -17.80 21.75 -8.51
C ASN A 386 -18.74 20.63 -8.02
N GLU A 387 -18.24 19.42 -7.85
CA GLU A 387 -19.02 18.27 -7.41
C GLU A 387 -19.00 18.17 -5.88
N LEU A 388 -20.17 17.93 -5.27
CA LEU A 388 -20.27 17.58 -3.85
C LEU A 388 -20.08 16.06 -3.72
N LEU A 389 -19.14 15.65 -2.86
CA LEU A 389 -18.87 14.24 -2.60
C LEU A 389 -19.58 13.81 -1.32
N GLU A 390 -20.35 12.75 -1.43
CA GLU A 390 -21.02 12.09 -0.30
C GLU A 390 -20.76 10.59 -0.37
N PHE A 391 -20.56 9.97 0.78
CA PHE A 391 -20.53 8.52 0.86
C PHE A 391 -21.96 8.01 0.96
N GLU A 392 -22.38 7.16 0.02
CA GLU A 392 -23.65 6.44 0.17
C GLU A 392 -23.58 5.48 1.36
N ASP A 393 -24.74 5.09 1.88
CA ASP A 393 -24.85 4.02 2.86
C ASP A 393 -24.11 2.79 2.34
N ASN A 394 -23.17 2.30 3.15
CA ASN A 394 -22.35 1.11 2.86
C ASN A 394 -21.26 1.28 1.78
N ILE A 395 -21.03 2.49 1.29
CA ILE A 395 -19.90 2.80 0.41
C ILE A 395 -18.88 3.59 1.21
N HIS A 396 -17.65 3.09 1.23
CA HIS A 396 -16.56 3.67 2.03
C HIS A 396 -15.34 4.02 1.20
N MET A 397 -15.44 3.81 -0.10
CA MET A 397 -14.41 4.22 -1.03
C MET A 397 -15.03 4.90 -2.25
N LEU A 398 -14.45 6.03 -2.62
CA LEU A 398 -14.71 6.74 -3.86
C LEU A 398 -13.48 6.59 -4.76
N PHE A 399 -13.72 6.30 -6.04
CA PHE A 399 -12.66 6.06 -7.03
C PHE A 399 -12.67 7.14 -8.09
N PHE A 400 -11.49 7.68 -8.36
CA PHE A 400 -11.20 8.58 -9.47
C PHE A 400 -9.96 8.07 -10.20
N LEU A 401 -9.70 8.58 -11.41
CA LEU A 401 -8.59 8.11 -12.23
C LEU A 401 -7.23 8.37 -11.55
N GLU A 402 -7.12 9.51 -10.88
CA GLU A 402 -5.89 10.01 -10.25
C GLU A 402 -5.78 9.70 -8.75
N MET A 403 -6.88 9.31 -8.11
CA MET A 403 -6.95 9.14 -6.65
C MET A 403 -8.07 8.22 -6.17
N THR A 404 -7.93 7.75 -4.94
CA THR A 404 -9.01 7.13 -4.16
C THR A 404 -9.24 7.90 -2.87
N ILE A 405 -10.48 7.89 -2.38
CA ILE A 405 -10.85 8.45 -1.07
C ILE A 405 -11.54 7.36 -0.28
N GLU A 406 -10.98 7.01 0.87
CA GLU A 406 -11.48 5.98 1.76
C GLU A 406 -11.95 6.60 3.09
N ARG A 407 -13.11 6.18 3.59
CA ARG A 407 -13.58 6.48 4.93
C ARG A 407 -13.42 5.24 5.81
N ASN A 408 -12.60 5.36 6.86
CA ASN A 408 -12.28 4.22 7.71
C ASN A 408 -13.56 3.63 8.32
N PRO A 409 -13.73 2.31 8.22
CA PRO A 409 -14.94 1.64 8.61
C PRO A 409 -15.21 1.44 10.08
N ILE A 410 -14.13 1.28 10.82
CA ILE A 410 -14.14 0.95 12.24
C ILE A 410 -14.09 2.26 13.04
N TYR A 411 -13.35 3.24 12.52
CA TYR A 411 -13.20 4.57 13.06
C TYR A 411 -13.70 5.57 12.01
N SER A 412 -15.02 5.79 11.96
CA SER A 412 -15.70 6.66 10.97
C SER A 412 -15.22 8.12 10.92
N THR A 413 -14.25 8.46 11.78
CA THR A 413 -13.56 9.72 11.96
C THR A 413 -12.27 9.85 11.13
N ILE A 414 -11.78 8.82 10.43
CA ILE A 414 -10.57 8.93 9.59
C ILE A 414 -10.91 8.84 8.11
N LEU A 415 -10.50 9.86 7.34
CA LEU A 415 -10.52 9.86 5.88
C LEU A 415 -9.10 9.67 5.35
N THR A 416 -8.91 8.76 4.39
CA THR A 416 -7.62 8.52 3.72
C THR A 416 -7.76 8.85 2.23
N LEU A 417 -7.02 9.83 1.74
CA LEU A 417 -6.93 10.21 0.34
C LEU A 417 -5.61 9.68 -0.21
N SER A 418 -5.64 8.86 -1.26
CA SER A 418 -4.44 8.26 -1.84
C SER A 418 -4.36 8.61 -3.33
N TRP A 419 -3.29 9.27 -3.75
CA TRP A 419 -3.03 9.58 -5.15
C TRP A 419 -2.14 8.50 -5.78
N THR A 420 -2.35 8.21 -7.07
CA THR A 420 -1.54 7.24 -7.83
C THR A 420 -0.07 7.63 -7.93
N ILE A 421 0.26 8.92 -7.72
CA ILE A 421 1.63 9.41 -7.66
C ILE A 421 2.39 9.04 -6.37
N GLY A 422 1.77 8.31 -5.43
CA GLY A 422 2.42 7.89 -4.18
C GLY A 422 2.40 8.95 -3.07
N VAL A 423 1.37 9.81 -3.07
CA VAL A 423 1.06 10.75 -1.99
C VAL A 423 -0.20 10.29 -1.30
N THR A 424 -0.21 10.28 0.03
CA THR A 424 -1.36 9.88 0.83
C THR A 424 -1.59 10.89 1.96
N VAL A 425 -2.85 11.30 2.15
CA VAL A 425 -3.26 12.24 3.18
C VAL A 425 -4.30 11.58 4.07
N GLN A 426 -4.07 11.59 5.38
CA GLN A 426 -5.05 11.18 6.37
C GLN A 426 -5.60 12.39 7.11
N ILE A 427 -6.93 12.46 7.20
CA ILE A 427 -7.65 13.49 7.93
C ILE A 427 -8.44 12.80 9.04
N LYS A 428 -8.05 13.02 10.29
CA LYS A 428 -8.78 12.57 11.47
C LYS A 428 -9.67 13.71 11.97
N LEU A 429 -10.96 13.45 12.00
CA LEU A 429 -11.99 14.31 12.57
C LEU A 429 -11.94 14.18 14.10
N VAL A 430 -11.79 15.33 14.77
CA VAL A 430 -11.75 15.43 16.23
C VAL A 430 -12.93 16.27 16.69
N GLU A 431 -13.82 15.65 17.46
CA GLU A 431 -14.91 16.36 18.12
C GLU A 431 -14.42 17.02 19.40
N THR A 432 -14.80 18.27 19.60
CA THR A 432 -14.39 19.10 20.73
C THR A 432 -15.58 19.41 21.63
N THR A 433 -15.30 19.73 22.91
CA THR A 433 -16.37 20.09 23.85
C THR A 433 -16.71 21.58 23.84
N SER A 434 -15.95 22.39 23.07
CA SER A 434 -16.25 23.81 22.89
C SER A 434 -17.61 24.03 22.20
N PRO A 435 -18.45 24.94 22.72
CA PRO A 435 -19.75 25.26 22.14
C PRO A 435 -19.66 26.04 20.81
N SER A 436 -18.50 26.61 20.48
CA SER A 436 -18.31 27.48 19.30
C SER A 436 -17.56 26.80 18.15
N VAL A 437 -16.76 25.78 18.46
CA VAL A 437 -16.06 24.93 17.49
C VAL A 437 -16.26 23.52 17.98
N ALA A 438 -16.99 22.71 17.22
CA ALA A 438 -17.31 21.34 17.59
C ALA A 438 -16.44 20.33 16.82
N LEU A 439 -15.84 20.74 15.70
CA LEU A 439 -15.09 19.84 14.83
C LEU A 439 -13.77 20.47 14.34
N VAL A 440 -12.68 19.75 14.62
CA VAL A 440 -11.28 20.06 14.25
C VAL A 440 -10.70 18.93 13.39
N LEU A 441 -9.74 19.27 12.52
CA LEU A 441 -9.06 18.31 11.65
C LEU A 441 -7.61 18.13 12.10
N ASN A 442 -7.21 16.89 12.38
CA ASN A 442 -5.80 16.51 12.38
C ASN A 442 -5.45 15.99 10.99
N VAL A 443 -4.41 16.55 10.36
CA VAL A 443 -4.03 16.23 8.99
C VAL A 443 -2.63 15.66 8.98
N ALA A 444 -2.43 14.52 8.36
CA ALA A 444 -1.11 13.93 8.14
C ALA A 444 -0.91 13.67 6.65
N ALA A 445 0.22 14.10 6.10
CA ALA A 445 0.61 13.79 4.73
C ALA A 445 1.81 12.85 4.74
N SER A 446 1.78 11.88 3.86
CA SER A 446 2.85 10.91 3.68
C SER A 446 3.21 10.77 2.22
N ILE A 447 4.51 10.68 1.95
CA ILE A 447 5.05 10.69 0.59
C ILE A 447 6.12 9.61 0.42
N ALA A 448 6.23 9.05 -0.79
CA ALA A 448 7.29 8.12 -1.15
C ALA A 448 8.68 8.77 -1.18
N ASP A 449 9.74 7.96 -1.04
CA ASP A 449 11.13 8.44 -1.04
C ASP A 449 11.57 9.08 -2.37
N THR A 450 10.87 8.78 -3.46
CA THR A 450 11.08 9.38 -4.79
C THR A 450 10.86 10.89 -4.83
N PHE A 451 10.25 11.46 -3.79
CA PHE A 451 10.03 12.90 -3.63
C PHE A 451 11.07 13.60 -2.74
N ARG A 452 12.13 12.89 -2.33
CA ARG A 452 13.28 13.47 -1.63
C ARG A 452 13.83 14.68 -2.40
N GLU A 453 14.17 15.73 -1.65
CA GLU A 453 14.68 17.04 -2.13
C GLU A 453 13.73 17.80 -3.08
N ARG A 454 12.44 17.43 -3.12
CA ARG A 454 11.43 18.05 -4.01
C ARG A 454 10.30 18.75 -3.26
N THR A 455 10.29 18.69 -1.93
CA THR A 455 9.17 19.21 -1.12
C THR A 455 9.46 20.59 -0.53
N TYR A 456 8.38 21.32 -0.25
CA TYR A 456 8.40 22.56 0.54
C TYR A 456 6.98 22.91 1.03
N GLY A 457 6.88 23.90 1.89
CA GLY A 457 5.65 24.25 2.61
C GLY A 457 5.86 24.13 4.12
N LEU A 458 4.75 24.09 4.86
CA LEU A 458 4.76 23.90 6.30
C LEU A 458 5.32 22.53 6.74
N LEU A 459 5.35 21.53 5.86
CA LEU A 459 5.96 20.21 6.13
C LEU A 459 7.46 20.12 5.83
N GLY A 460 8.11 21.22 5.43
CA GLY A 460 9.55 21.27 5.24
C GLY A 460 10.06 20.66 3.94
N ILE A 461 11.39 20.65 3.80
CA ILE A 461 12.10 20.00 2.70
C ILE A 461 12.43 18.60 3.17
N TYR A 462 12.09 17.58 2.37
CA TYR A 462 12.35 16.20 2.70
C TYR A 462 13.74 15.79 2.21
N ASP A 463 14.77 15.99 3.02
CA ASP A 463 16.16 15.67 2.70
C ASP A 463 16.90 14.89 3.83
N ASN A 464 16.16 14.44 4.85
CA ASN A 464 16.65 13.86 6.10
C ASN A 464 17.44 14.84 7.00
N GLU A 465 17.37 16.17 6.76
CA GLU A 465 18.08 17.17 7.56
C GLU A 465 17.12 18.09 8.34
N PRO A 466 16.68 17.68 9.55
CA PRO A 466 15.64 18.39 10.29
C PRO A 466 16.01 19.85 10.62
N ASN A 467 17.30 20.18 10.72
CA ASN A 467 17.74 21.52 11.06
C ASN A 467 17.45 22.57 9.97
N ASN A 468 17.06 22.15 8.77
CA ASN A 468 16.78 23.04 7.64
C ASN A 468 15.29 23.16 7.30
N ASP A 469 14.44 22.42 8.01
CA ASP A 469 13.02 22.23 7.73
C ASP A 469 12.19 23.53 7.79
N LEU A 470 12.50 24.40 8.76
CA LEU A 470 11.80 25.67 8.95
C LEU A 470 12.36 26.74 7.99
N ARG A 471 12.40 26.40 6.70
CA ARG A 471 12.82 27.30 5.63
C ARG A 471 11.62 28.11 5.13
N ALA A 472 11.71 29.42 5.27
CA ALA A 472 10.70 30.37 4.83
C ALA A 472 10.65 30.51 3.30
N GLN A 473 9.58 31.11 2.76
CA GLN A 473 9.43 31.35 1.31
C GLN A 473 10.51 32.28 0.69
N ASN A 474 11.31 32.97 1.50
CA ASN A 474 12.45 33.76 1.03
C ASN A 474 13.78 32.98 1.10
N GLY A 475 13.76 31.71 1.51
CA GLY A 475 14.93 30.84 1.64
C GLY A 475 15.65 30.90 2.99
N ILE A 476 15.25 31.79 3.91
CA ILE A 476 15.85 31.89 5.25
C ILE A 476 15.39 30.72 6.11
N VAL A 477 16.33 30.06 6.79
CA VAL A 477 16.06 28.98 7.74
C VAL A 477 15.93 29.55 9.15
N VAL A 478 14.83 29.26 9.82
CA VAL A 478 14.58 29.59 11.23
C VAL A 478 14.97 28.40 12.10
N ASN A 479 15.61 28.64 13.25
CA ASN A 479 15.95 27.55 14.16
C ASN A 479 14.67 26.97 14.80
N SER A 480 14.58 25.65 14.96
CA SER A 480 13.44 24.99 15.60
C SER A 480 13.26 25.33 17.08
N ASN A 481 14.31 25.78 17.77
CA ASN A 481 14.26 26.28 19.15
C ASN A 481 14.05 27.81 19.23
N ALA A 482 13.74 28.48 18.12
CA ALA A 482 13.42 29.91 18.12
C ALA A 482 12.13 30.18 18.91
N LEU A 483 11.92 31.44 19.30
CA LEU A 483 10.68 31.84 19.98
C LEU A 483 9.47 31.60 19.06
N LEU A 484 8.30 31.30 19.64
CA LEU A 484 7.05 31.10 18.88
C LEU A 484 6.75 32.28 17.94
N GLU A 485 7.01 33.51 18.38
CA GLU A 485 6.85 34.71 17.55
C GLU A 485 7.78 34.71 16.33
N GLN A 486 9.02 34.25 16.47
CA GLN A 486 9.97 34.17 15.37
C GLN A 486 9.53 33.09 14.37
N ILE A 487 9.16 31.90 14.85
CA ILE A 487 8.65 30.82 13.99
C ILE A 487 7.39 31.30 13.24
N HIS A 488 6.47 31.95 13.93
CA HIS A 488 5.25 32.48 13.32
C HIS A 488 5.56 33.52 12.24
N ARG A 489 6.28 34.60 12.59
CA ARG A 489 6.48 35.76 11.69
C ARG A 489 7.50 35.52 10.57
N GLN A 490 8.55 34.74 10.85
CA GLN A 490 9.66 34.57 9.91
C GLN A 490 9.55 33.30 9.07
N PHE A 491 8.72 32.33 9.47
CA PHE A 491 8.52 31.08 8.75
C PHE A 491 7.05 30.81 8.42
N GLY A 492 6.18 30.61 9.41
CA GLY A 492 4.82 30.12 9.21
C GLY A 492 3.97 31.02 8.30
N VAL A 493 3.88 32.33 8.62
CA VAL A 493 3.11 33.29 7.81
C VAL A 493 3.65 33.47 6.40
N THR A 494 4.94 33.15 6.17
CA THR A 494 5.53 33.25 4.84
C THR A 494 4.95 32.23 3.88
N TRP A 495 4.35 31.14 4.38
CA TRP A 495 3.70 30.11 3.57
C TRP A 495 2.22 30.39 3.28
N ALA A 496 1.73 31.60 3.56
CA ALA A 496 0.38 31.99 3.17
C ALA A 496 0.20 31.88 1.64
N ILE A 497 -0.95 31.41 1.20
CA ILE A 497 -1.22 31.23 -0.23
C ILE A 497 -1.56 32.56 -0.90
N ASP A 498 -1.30 32.65 -2.20
CA ASP A 498 -1.88 33.68 -3.05
C ASP A 498 -3.36 33.34 -3.30
N PRO A 499 -4.32 34.27 -3.07
CA PRO A 499 -5.74 34.05 -3.32
C PRO A 499 -6.06 33.44 -4.70
N ASP A 500 -5.33 33.82 -5.74
CA ASP A 500 -5.53 33.33 -7.12
C ASP A 500 -5.15 31.86 -7.29
N THR A 501 -4.40 31.30 -6.34
CA THR A 501 -3.90 29.91 -6.35
C THR A 501 -4.67 29.00 -5.39
N SER A 502 -5.75 29.49 -4.79
CA SER A 502 -6.53 28.70 -3.84
C SER A 502 -7.13 27.44 -4.46
N LEU A 503 -7.02 26.33 -3.73
CA LEU A 503 -7.65 25.05 -4.06
C LEU A 503 -8.97 24.84 -3.30
N PHE A 504 -9.35 25.78 -2.45
CA PHE A 504 -10.51 25.63 -1.58
C PHE A 504 -11.83 25.95 -2.27
N TYR A 505 -12.87 25.25 -1.82
CA TYR A 505 -14.23 25.71 -1.95
C TYR A 505 -14.55 26.75 -0.86
N TYR A 506 -15.36 27.74 -1.23
CA TYR A 506 -15.82 28.80 -0.33
C TYR A 506 -17.34 28.79 -0.22
N GLU A 507 -17.85 28.79 1.01
CA GLU A 507 -19.26 29.02 1.28
C GLU A 507 -19.65 30.49 1.03
N SER A 508 -20.95 30.78 0.99
CA SER A 508 -21.44 32.15 0.83
C SER A 508 -20.84 33.11 1.89
N GLY A 509 -20.24 34.19 1.43
CA GLY A 509 -19.59 35.19 2.28
C GLY A 509 -18.18 34.80 2.76
N GLN A 510 -17.55 33.78 2.18
CA GLN A 510 -16.12 33.51 2.28
C GLN A 510 -15.47 33.67 0.91
N SER A 511 -14.16 33.95 0.91
CA SER A 511 -13.32 33.97 -0.29
C SER A 511 -11.86 33.78 0.10
N ALA A 512 -10.99 33.55 -0.88
CA ALA A 512 -9.56 33.45 -0.63
C ALA A 512 -9.00 34.78 -0.06
N GLU A 513 -9.47 35.92 -0.59
CA GLU A 513 -9.10 37.26 -0.10
C GLU A 513 -9.61 37.51 1.32
N PHE A 514 -10.73 36.93 1.71
CA PHE A 514 -11.19 37.01 3.10
C PHE A 514 -10.15 36.41 4.04
N PHE A 515 -9.68 35.18 3.78
CA PHE A 515 -8.69 34.51 4.63
C PHE A 515 -7.31 35.17 4.56
N GLU A 516 -6.91 35.71 3.41
CA GLU A 516 -5.70 36.52 3.30
C GLU A 516 -5.77 37.77 4.21
N ASN A 517 -6.91 38.46 4.22
CA ASN A 517 -7.11 39.61 5.10
C ASN A 517 -7.09 39.20 6.58
N GLN A 518 -7.68 38.05 6.94
CA GLN A 518 -7.61 37.55 8.31
C GLN A 518 -6.17 37.28 8.75
N ASN A 519 -5.35 36.69 7.87
CA ASN A 519 -3.93 36.41 8.15
C ASN A 519 -3.16 37.70 8.47
N ARG A 520 -3.43 38.79 7.77
CA ARG A 520 -2.77 40.09 8.01
C ARG A 520 -3.19 40.76 9.32
N LEU A 521 -4.42 40.52 9.76
CA LEU A 521 -5.02 41.19 10.94
C LEU A 521 -4.82 40.40 12.23
N PHE A 522 -4.70 39.08 12.13
CA PHE A 522 -4.60 38.19 13.28
C PHE A 522 -3.20 38.25 13.90
N VAL A 523 -3.15 38.34 15.23
CA VAL A 523 -1.91 38.26 16.01
C VAL A 523 -2.15 37.21 17.10
N PRO A 524 -1.48 36.05 17.04
CA PRO A 524 -1.66 35.02 18.05
C PRO A 524 -1.01 35.40 19.38
N SER A 525 -1.37 34.68 20.44
CA SER A 525 -0.66 34.78 21.72
C SER A 525 0.67 34.04 21.61
N PHE A 526 1.77 34.75 21.85
CA PHE A 526 3.11 34.16 21.93
C PHE A 526 3.53 33.82 23.37
N THR A 527 2.66 34.10 24.34
CA THR A 527 2.91 33.88 25.76
C THR A 527 2.10 32.70 26.27
N GLU A 528 2.75 31.74 26.93
CA GLU A 528 2.05 30.68 27.64
C GLU A 528 1.24 31.28 28.81
N PRO A 529 -0.03 30.88 28.99
CA PRO A 529 -0.84 31.36 30.10
C PRO A 529 -0.26 30.93 31.45
N ILE A 530 -0.31 31.83 32.43
CA ILE A 530 0.16 31.56 33.79
C ILE A 530 -0.84 30.60 34.47
N ASN A 531 -0.39 29.38 34.76
CA ASN A 531 -1.19 28.37 35.44
C ASN A 531 -1.00 28.45 36.96
N THR A 532 -2.08 28.31 37.72
CA THR A 532 -1.99 28.10 39.17
C THR A 532 -1.33 26.76 39.49
N ALA A 533 -0.78 26.60 40.69
CA ALA A 533 -0.16 25.33 41.11
C ALA A 533 -1.15 24.14 41.06
N ALA A 534 -2.43 24.39 41.31
CA ALA A 534 -3.48 23.36 41.24
C ALA A 534 -3.77 22.96 39.78
N GLU A 535 -3.80 23.93 38.87
CA GLU A 535 -3.98 23.68 37.43
C GLU A 535 -2.78 22.95 36.85
N ASP A 536 -1.56 23.39 37.14
CA ASP A 536 -0.33 22.72 36.69
C ASP A 536 -0.30 21.24 37.13
N ALA A 537 -0.63 20.95 38.39
CA ALA A 537 -0.73 19.59 38.90
C ALA A 537 -1.84 18.77 38.21
N SER A 538 -2.93 19.41 37.77
CA SER A 538 -3.98 18.74 37.01
C SER A 538 -3.53 18.45 35.57
N PHE A 539 -2.96 19.45 34.89
CA PHE A 539 -2.56 19.34 33.49
C PHE A 539 -1.46 18.31 33.30
N ARG A 540 -0.49 18.27 34.23
CA ARG A 540 0.55 17.22 34.23
C ARG A 540 -0.03 15.82 34.34
N ARG A 541 -1.08 15.62 35.14
CA ARG A 541 -1.74 14.31 35.25
C ARG A 541 -2.45 13.92 33.96
N THR A 542 -3.24 14.81 33.37
CA THR A 542 -3.91 14.59 32.08
C THR A 542 -2.88 14.26 30.99
N CYS A 543 -1.81 15.05 30.90
CA CYS A 543 -0.78 14.90 29.87
C CYS A 543 0.31 13.87 30.19
N LYS A 544 0.13 13.03 31.22
CA LYS A 544 1.07 11.97 31.63
C LYS A 544 2.51 12.47 31.83
N ILE A 545 2.67 13.65 32.42
CA ILE A 545 3.95 14.26 32.77
C ILE A 545 4.28 13.92 34.22
N ASP A 546 5.52 13.48 34.47
CA ASP A 546 6.00 13.21 35.84
C ASP A 546 5.93 14.50 36.69
N ALA A 547 5.33 14.40 37.88
CA ALA A 547 5.24 15.47 38.86
C ALA A 547 6.63 16.00 39.28
N ASN A 548 7.67 15.17 39.20
CA ASN A 548 9.05 15.55 39.51
C ASN A 548 9.80 16.15 38.31
N SER A 549 9.19 16.21 37.13
CA SER A 549 9.82 16.81 35.95
C SER A 549 9.96 18.32 36.13
N SER A 550 11.21 18.76 36.29
CA SER A 550 11.58 20.15 36.60
C SER A 550 11.63 21.08 35.39
N SER A 551 11.59 20.56 34.15
CA SER A 551 11.67 21.36 32.93
C SER A 551 10.91 20.73 31.76
N SER A 552 10.16 21.54 31.01
CA SER A 552 9.46 21.17 29.77
C SER A 552 10.40 20.68 28.66
N SER A 553 11.70 20.97 28.77
CA SER A 553 12.73 20.44 27.86
C SER A 553 12.90 18.92 27.94
N SER A 554 12.47 18.30 29.04
CA SER A 554 12.52 16.84 29.22
C SER A 554 11.29 16.10 28.68
N TRP A 555 10.23 16.84 28.35
CA TRP A 555 8.98 16.25 27.88
C TRP A 555 9.14 15.78 26.43
N ASN A 556 8.39 14.76 26.04
CA ASN A 556 8.30 14.38 24.63
C ASN A 556 7.30 15.30 23.90
N THR A 557 7.16 15.13 22.58
CA THR A 557 6.25 15.96 21.78
C THR A 557 4.80 15.82 22.25
N ALA A 558 4.30 14.61 22.51
CA ALA A 558 2.93 14.36 22.98
C ALA A 558 2.59 15.10 24.29
N GLN A 559 3.52 15.05 25.24
CA GLN A 559 3.39 15.71 26.54
C GLN A 559 3.38 17.24 26.39
N ARG A 560 4.29 17.79 25.57
CA ARG A 560 4.35 19.24 25.32
C ARG A 560 3.09 19.77 24.65
N THR A 561 2.62 19.10 23.60
CA THR A 561 1.43 19.53 22.87
C THR A 561 0.18 19.46 23.73
N CYS A 562 0.00 18.36 24.46
CA CYS A 562 -1.11 18.24 25.40
C CYS A 562 -1.09 19.32 26.49
N TYR A 563 0.06 19.57 27.11
CA TYR A 563 0.13 20.55 28.19
C TYR A 563 -0.14 21.97 27.68
N TYR A 564 0.36 22.29 26.49
CA TYR A 564 0.12 23.59 25.84
C TYR A 564 -1.39 23.76 25.55
N ASP A 565 -2.02 22.78 24.88
CA ASP A 565 -3.45 22.78 24.59
C ASP A 565 -4.31 22.88 25.86
N MET A 566 -3.96 22.16 26.93
CA MET A 566 -4.63 22.27 28.24
C MET A 566 -4.52 23.70 28.79
N SER A 567 -3.33 24.29 28.72
CA SER A 567 -3.06 25.61 29.29
C SER A 567 -3.87 26.71 28.62
N ILE A 568 -4.12 26.57 27.32
CA ILE A 568 -4.83 27.56 26.52
C ILE A 568 -6.33 27.33 26.54
N THR A 569 -6.76 26.11 26.22
CA THR A 569 -8.18 25.83 25.96
C THR A 569 -8.94 25.47 27.22
N ARG A 570 -8.24 24.96 28.25
CA ARG A 570 -8.84 24.34 29.45
C ARG A 570 -9.81 23.19 29.12
N ASP A 571 -9.71 22.62 27.91
CA ASP A 571 -10.49 21.47 27.45
C ASP A 571 -9.64 20.20 27.53
N GLU A 572 -9.96 19.36 28.52
CA GLU A 572 -9.28 18.07 28.74
C GLU A 572 -9.45 17.09 27.56
N THR A 573 -10.61 17.10 26.90
CA THR A 573 -10.89 16.21 25.78
C THR A 573 -10.04 16.60 24.56
N PHE A 574 -9.97 17.90 24.29
CA PHE A 574 -9.15 18.44 23.20
C PHE A 574 -7.66 18.14 23.42
N ALA A 575 -7.15 18.46 24.60
CA ALA A 575 -5.73 18.22 24.90
C ALA A 575 -5.35 16.74 24.93
N GLN A 576 -6.23 15.85 25.41
CA GLN A 576 -6.00 14.41 25.35
C GLN A 576 -5.93 13.93 23.90
N THR A 577 -6.74 14.48 23.00
CA THR A 577 -6.66 14.15 21.57
C THR A 577 -5.32 14.58 20.97
N SER A 578 -4.78 15.71 21.41
CA SER A 578 -3.43 16.15 21.02
C SER A 578 -2.31 15.32 21.62
N PHE A 579 -2.48 14.83 22.86
CA PHE A 579 -1.58 13.82 23.43
C PHE A 579 -1.54 12.58 22.55
N ASP A 580 -2.72 12.03 22.24
CA ASP A 580 -2.84 10.78 21.49
C ASP A 580 -2.25 10.92 20.08
N ALA A 581 -2.47 12.06 19.42
CA ALA A 581 -1.88 12.35 18.12
C ALA A 581 -0.34 12.45 18.20
N GLY A 582 0.19 13.14 19.20
CA GLY A 582 1.64 13.26 19.40
C GLY A 582 2.31 11.93 19.77
N ASP A 583 1.66 11.11 20.60
CA ASP A 583 2.16 9.81 21.05
C ASP A 583 2.19 8.81 19.89
N GLU A 584 1.13 8.83 19.07
CA GLU A 584 1.05 8.02 17.86
C GLU A 584 2.17 8.37 16.86
N ILE A 585 2.48 9.66 16.67
CA ILE A 585 3.61 10.09 15.82
C ILE A 585 4.95 9.57 16.36
N LEU A 586 5.16 9.60 17.68
CA LEU A 586 6.38 9.07 18.30
C LEU A 586 6.50 7.55 18.13
N ALA A 587 5.40 6.82 18.28
CA ALA A 587 5.34 5.38 18.04
C ALA A 587 5.68 5.05 16.58
N ILE A 588 5.07 5.75 15.61
CA ILE A 588 5.32 5.55 14.18
C ILE A 588 6.79 5.77 13.84
N LYS A 589 7.39 6.86 14.34
CA LYS A 589 8.83 7.12 14.13
C LYS A 589 9.71 6.01 14.70
N ALA A 590 9.33 5.45 15.85
CA ALA A 590 10.06 4.35 16.46
C ALA A 590 9.94 3.05 15.65
N ASP A 591 8.75 2.79 15.08
CA ASP A 591 8.42 1.61 14.28
C ASP A 591 8.97 1.67 12.85
N LEU A 592 9.16 2.87 12.31
CA LEU A 592 9.82 3.11 11.02
C LEU A 592 11.35 3.12 11.12
N ARG A 593 11.94 2.80 12.28
CA ARG A 593 13.40 2.70 12.39
C ARG A 593 13.95 1.66 11.43
N ASN A 594 15.03 2.04 10.77
CA ASN A 594 15.66 1.30 9.70
C ASN A 594 16.52 0.16 10.29
N PRO A 595 16.19 -1.13 10.07
CA PRO A 595 17.12 -2.20 10.40
C PRO A 595 18.37 -2.13 9.50
N PRO A 596 19.45 -2.84 9.85
CA PRO A 596 20.68 -2.82 9.06
C PRO A 596 20.45 -3.11 7.58
N LEU A 597 21.05 -2.31 6.71
CA LEU A 597 20.94 -2.46 5.26
C LEU A 597 22.15 -3.20 4.72
N PHE A 598 21.90 -4.33 4.05
CA PHE A 598 22.94 -5.09 3.35
C PHE A 598 23.45 -4.35 2.11
N ASN A 599 24.68 -4.67 1.66
CA ASN A 599 25.23 -4.11 0.43
C ASN A 599 24.30 -4.35 -0.79
N VAL A 600 24.08 -3.30 -1.58
CA VAL A 600 23.12 -3.28 -2.69
C VAL A 600 23.44 -4.32 -3.75
N GLU A 601 24.72 -4.65 -3.93
CA GLU A 601 25.22 -5.61 -4.92
C GLU A 601 24.99 -7.08 -4.56
N LEU A 602 24.51 -7.40 -3.34
CA LEU A 602 24.25 -8.81 -3.00
C LEU A 602 23.12 -9.38 -3.87
N PRO A 603 23.36 -10.53 -4.52
CA PRO A 603 22.32 -11.21 -5.27
C PRO A 603 21.25 -11.77 -4.33
N VAL A 604 19.99 -11.80 -4.81
CA VAL A 604 18.91 -12.61 -4.20
C VAL A 604 18.91 -14.03 -4.74
N SER A 605 19.41 -14.22 -5.97
CA SER A 605 19.64 -15.52 -6.60
C SER A 605 20.85 -15.43 -7.53
N MET A 606 21.63 -16.51 -7.61
CA MET A 606 22.77 -16.61 -8.54
C MET A 606 22.84 -18.00 -9.17
N LYS A 607 23.19 -18.03 -10.47
CA LYS A 607 23.52 -19.27 -11.18
C LYS A 607 25.03 -19.53 -11.10
N SER A 608 25.41 -20.78 -10.91
CA SER A 608 26.81 -21.21 -10.85
C SER A 608 26.98 -22.63 -11.38
N LYS A 609 28.21 -23.05 -11.63
CA LYS A 609 28.52 -24.41 -12.09
C LYS A 609 29.02 -25.28 -10.95
N HIS A 610 28.74 -26.58 -11.01
CA HIS A 610 29.31 -27.52 -10.05
C HIS A 610 30.85 -27.38 -9.94
N GLY A 611 31.34 -27.27 -8.71
CA GLY A 611 32.75 -27.09 -8.38
C GLY A 611 33.26 -25.64 -8.46
N GLU A 612 32.43 -24.68 -8.86
CA GLU A 612 32.77 -23.27 -8.87
C GLU A 612 33.03 -22.75 -7.44
N GLN A 613 34.09 -21.95 -7.28
CA GLN A 613 34.39 -21.30 -6.00
C GLN A 613 33.61 -20.00 -5.89
N ILE A 614 32.62 -19.98 -5.01
CA ILE A 614 31.81 -18.81 -4.71
C ILE A 614 32.47 -18.06 -3.55
N HIS A 615 32.72 -16.77 -3.77
CA HIS A 615 33.35 -15.88 -2.80
C HIS A 615 32.59 -14.55 -2.74
N LEU A 616 31.87 -14.31 -1.64
CA LEU A 616 31.03 -13.11 -1.47
C LEU A 616 31.46 -12.32 -0.23
N ILE A 617 31.44 -10.99 -0.35
CA ILE A 617 31.58 -10.08 0.79
C ILE A 617 30.17 -9.64 1.19
N ILE A 618 29.76 -10.03 2.39
CA ILE A 618 28.40 -9.81 2.91
C ILE A 618 28.50 -8.89 4.12
N ASP A 619 28.13 -7.63 3.90
CA ASP A 619 28.18 -6.60 4.93
C ASP A 619 26.82 -5.93 5.11
N ALA A 620 26.58 -5.38 6.29
CA ALA A 620 25.42 -4.58 6.59
C ALA A 620 25.82 -3.31 7.34
N THR A 621 25.10 -2.22 7.05
CA THR A 621 25.35 -0.89 7.62
C THR A 621 24.08 -0.34 8.26
N SER A 622 24.24 0.62 9.17
CA SER A 622 23.14 1.33 9.83
C SER A 622 23.34 2.82 9.61
N ASN A 623 22.23 3.55 9.46
CA ASN A 623 22.23 5.01 9.39
C ASN A 623 22.39 5.66 10.79
N TYR A 624 22.34 4.87 11.87
CA TYR A 624 22.53 5.37 13.23
C TYR A 624 23.98 5.25 13.68
N SER A 625 24.58 6.36 14.10
CA SER A 625 26.00 6.44 14.49
C SER A 625 26.39 5.59 15.70
N MET A 626 25.42 5.19 16.54
CA MET A 626 25.64 4.37 17.74
C MET A 626 25.34 2.87 17.52
N SER A 627 25.02 2.46 16.30
CA SER A 627 24.67 1.07 16.00
C SER A 627 25.85 0.13 16.13
N VAL A 628 25.61 -1.00 16.78
CA VAL A 628 26.55 -2.13 16.81
C VAL A 628 25.90 -3.31 16.10
N ILE A 629 26.41 -3.61 14.90
CA ILE A 629 25.88 -4.64 14.00
C ILE A 629 26.57 -5.97 14.24
N VAL A 630 25.79 -7.01 14.47
CA VAL A 630 26.23 -8.39 14.62
C VAL A 630 25.70 -9.20 13.45
N LEU A 631 26.60 -9.83 12.69
CA LEU A 631 26.25 -10.71 11.58
C LEU A 631 26.20 -12.17 12.04
N SER A 632 25.26 -12.93 11.50
CA SER A 632 25.21 -14.39 11.62
C SER A 632 24.72 -15.02 10.32
N ALA A 633 25.05 -16.30 10.10
CA ALA A 633 24.57 -17.07 8.98
C ALA A 633 23.83 -18.31 9.46
N ASP A 634 22.66 -18.55 8.89
CA ASP A 634 21.86 -19.75 9.04
C ASP A 634 21.80 -20.49 7.71
N HIS A 635 21.52 -21.80 7.76
CA HIS A 635 21.39 -22.64 6.57
C HIS A 635 22.60 -22.60 5.64
N LEU A 636 23.82 -22.57 6.18
CA LEU A 636 25.01 -22.66 5.34
C LEU A 636 24.94 -23.92 4.46
N PRO A 637 25.10 -23.81 3.13
CA PRO A 637 25.24 -24.95 2.26
C PRO A 637 26.34 -25.87 2.76
N ARG A 638 26.26 -27.15 2.39
CA ARG A 638 27.25 -28.13 2.85
C ARG A 638 28.66 -27.67 2.44
N ASP A 639 29.59 -27.70 3.41
CA ASP A 639 30.98 -27.25 3.25
C ASP A 639 31.15 -25.74 2.96
N ALA A 640 30.09 -24.94 3.10
CA ALA A 640 30.18 -23.49 3.08
C ALA A 640 30.68 -22.94 4.42
N THR A 641 31.34 -21.79 4.37
CA THR A 641 31.77 -21.05 5.57
C THR A 641 31.38 -19.58 5.45
N PHE A 642 31.01 -18.99 6.59
CA PHE A 642 30.85 -17.55 6.71
C PHE A 642 31.62 -17.05 7.93
N ASN A 643 32.60 -16.18 7.69
CA ASN A 643 33.36 -15.54 8.76
C ASN A 643 32.75 -14.17 9.05
N THR A 644 32.15 -14.02 10.24
CA THR A 644 31.46 -12.80 10.66
C THR A 644 32.39 -11.61 10.89
N GLN A 645 33.69 -11.85 11.12
CA GLN A 645 34.69 -10.79 11.32
C GLN A 645 35.22 -10.26 9.99
N THR A 646 35.59 -11.15 9.08
CA THR A 646 36.07 -10.77 7.75
C THR A 646 34.93 -10.46 6.78
N LYS A 647 33.69 -10.84 7.14
CA LYS A 647 32.47 -10.67 6.34
C LYS A 647 32.48 -11.48 5.04
N VAL A 648 33.30 -12.54 4.99
CA VAL A 648 33.50 -13.34 3.79
C VAL A 648 32.69 -14.63 3.90
N PHE A 649 31.87 -14.87 2.88
CA PHE A 649 31.24 -16.15 2.58
C PHE A 649 32.06 -16.88 1.51
N GLN A 650 32.39 -18.15 1.76
CA GLN A 650 33.11 -19.01 0.84
C GLN A 650 32.40 -20.35 0.71
N TRP A 651 32.21 -20.81 -0.52
CA TRP A 651 31.59 -22.10 -0.79
C TRP A 651 32.08 -22.69 -2.11
N THR A 652 32.18 -24.01 -2.17
CA THR A 652 32.38 -24.75 -3.43
C THR A 652 31.02 -25.23 -3.89
N ALA A 653 30.53 -24.74 -5.01
CA ALA A 653 29.18 -25.01 -5.49
C ALA A 653 28.94 -26.52 -5.67
N ILE A 654 27.93 -27.03 -4.97
CA ILE A 654 27.45 -28.41 -5.09
C ILE A 654 26.16 -28.36 -5.90
N GLU A 655 25.96 -29.36 -6.73
CA GLU A 655 24.80 -29.48 -7.61
C GLU A 655 23.46 -29.41 -6.85
N GLY A 656 22.52 -28.64 -7.40
CA GLY A 656 21.18 -28.46 -6.84
C GLY A 656 20.83 -27.00 -6.52
N GLU A 657 19.73 -26.82 -5.79
CA GLU A 657 19.33 -25.54 -5.21
C GLU A 657 19.75 -25.50 -3.74
N ASP A 658 20.69 -24.61 -3.43
CA ASP A 658 21.16 -24.33 -2.08
C ASP A 658 20.84 -22.86 -1.72
N TYR A 659 20.86 -22.50 -0.44
CA TYR A 659 20.78 -21.09 -0.06
C TYR A 659 21.53 -20.83 1.23
N VAL A 660 21.87 -19.57 1.50
CA VAL A 660 22.32 -19.11 2.81
C VAL A 660 21.44 -17.96 3.28
N ARG A 661 21.05 -17.96 4.56
CA ARG A 661 20.37 -16.83 5.20
C ARG A 661 21.35 -16.07 6.05
N ILE A 662 21.57 -14.80 5.75
CA ILE A 662 22.42 -13.93 6.57
C ILE A 662 21.51 -13.02 7.38
N ARG A 663 21.77 -12.92 8.68
CA ARG A 663 21.07 -12.00 9.59
C ARG A 663 22.02 -10.90 10.04
N ALA A 664 21.54 -9.67 10.01
CA ALA A 664 22.21 -8.51 10.57
C ALA A 664 21.38 -7.96 11.71
N LYS A 665 21.91 -8.06 12.94
CA LYS A 665 21.24 -7.55 14.15
C LYS A 665 21.94 -6.29 14.62
N ASP A 666 21.19 -5.19 14.67
CA ASP A 666 21.55 -4.01 15.44
C ASP A 666 21.24 -4.27 16.91
N SER A 667 22.28 -4.49 17.71
CA SER A 667 22.15 -4.76 19.14
C SER A 667 21.77 -3.51 19.96
N THR A 668 22.01 -2.31 19.45
CA THR A 668 21.69 -1.04 20.12
C THR A 668 20.20 -0.75 20.08
N TYR A 669 19.58 -0.93 18.91
CA TYR A 669 18.16 -0.64 18.69
C TYR A 669 17.27 -1.88 18.65
N ASN A 670 17.87 -3.07 18.80
CA ASN A 670 17.21 -4.38 18.69
C ASN A 670 16.44 -4.54 17.37
N LEU A 671 17.04 -4.07 16.28
CA LEU A 671 16.51 -4.19 14.93
C LEU A 671 17.23 -5.33 14.20
N THR A 672 16.50 -6.11 13.41
CA THR A 672 17.08 -7.22 12.64
C THR A 672 16.59 -7.13 11.21
N SER A 673 17.49 -7.40 10.27
CA SER A 673 17.19 -7.67 8.88
C SER A 673 17.79 -9.00 8.45
N THR A 674 17.20 -9.61 7.43
CA THR A 674 17.66 -10.86 6.85
C THR A 674 17.84 -10.72 5.35
N HIS A 675 18.86 -11.35 4.80
CA HIS A 675 19.07 -11.45 3.36
C HIS A 675 19.35 -12.91 3.01
N ASP A 676 18.49 -13.48 2.16
CA ASP A 676 18.66 -14.83 1.63
C ASP A 676 19.37 -14.73 0.27
N ILE A 677 20.37 -15.60 0.06
CA ILE A 677 21.04 -15.76 -1.24
C ILE A 677 20.76 -17.19 -1.71
N VAL A 678 20.03 -17.33 -2.80
CA VAL A 678 19.74 -18.63 -3.43
C VAL A 678 20.81 -18.94 -4.47
N PHE A 679 21.35 -20.15 -4.44
CA PHE A 679 22.33 -20.67 -5.40
C PHE A 679 21.66 -21.74 -6.26
N GLN A 680 21.64 -21.51 -7.56
CA GLN A 680 21.18 -22.46 -8.58
C GLN A 680 22.43 -23.04 -9.25
N VAL A 681 22.81 -24.27 -8.87
CA VAL A 681 24.06 -24.89 -9.35
C VAL A 681 23.74 -25.92 -10.43
N GLU A 682 24.19 -25.63 -11.65
CA GLU A 682 24.04 -26.51 -12.80
C GLU A 682 24.87 -27.80 -12.64
N HIS A 683 24.35 -28.91 -13.16
CA HIS A 683 25.07 -30.19 -13.24
C HIS A 683 26.46 -30.00 -13.84
N ALA A 684 27.45 -30.74 -13.32
CA ALA A 684 28.74 -30.85 -13.98
C ALA A 684 28.52 -31.49 -15.36
N ASP A 685 28.81 -30.76 -16.45
CA ASP A 685 28.77 -31.30 -17.80
C ASP A 685 29.61 -32.60 -17.87
N GLU A 686 28.93 -33.76 -17.93
CA GLU A 686 29.42 -34.82 -18.79
C GLU A 686 29.43 -34.23 -20.19
N SER A 687 30.60 -34.24 -20.81
CA SER A 687 30.76 -33.96 -22.23
C SER A 687 29.85 -34.88 -23.05
N SER A 688 28.61 -34.45 -23.27
CA SER A 688 27.71 -35.01 -24.27
C SER A 688 27.40 -33.86 -25.23
N GLY A 689 27.94 -33.99 -26.43
CA GLY A 689 27.67 -33.04 -27.49
C GLY A 689 26.17 -33.03 -27.78
N ILE A 690 25.51 -31.96 -27.38
CA ILE A 690 24.32 -31.46 -28.09
C ILE A 690 24.65 -30.03 -28.48
N GLN A 691 25.34 -29.91 -29.61
CA GLN A 691 25.23 -28.71 -30.42
C GLN A 691 23.75 -28.43 -30.64
N SER A 692 23.29 -27.27 -30.18
CA SER A 692 22.22 -26.49 -30.80
C SER A 692 21.05 -27.30 -31.42
N GLU A 693 20.09 -27.73 -30.60
CA GLU A 693 18.71 -27.96 -31.11
C GLU A 693 17.92 -26.64 -31.21
N MET A 694 18.61 -25.56 -31.63
CA MET A 694 18.00 -24.34 -32.16
C MET A 694 17.97 -24.34 -33.70
N GLN A 695 18.11 -25.52 -34.33
CA GLN A 695 18.02 -25.68 -35.79
C GLN A 695 16.93 -26.66 -36.28
N SER A 696 16.19 -27.34 -35.40
CA SER A 696 15.08 -28.23 -35.82
C SER A 696 13.73 -27.51 -35.99
N SER A 697 13.57 -26.30 -35.46
CA SER A 697 12.35 -25.48 -35.62
C SER A 697 12.25 -24.74 -36.96
N LEU A 698 13.35 -24.66 -37.73
CA LEU A 698 13.39 -24.01 -39.05
C LEU A 698 13.10 -24.99 -40.21
N PHE A 699 13.15 -26.30 -39.99
CA PHE A 699 12.82 -27.29 -41.01
C PHE A 699 11.33 -27.69 -41.04
N PHE A 700 10.59 -27.48 -39.96
CA PHE A 700 9.14 -27.72 -39.92
C PHE A 700 8.29 -26.53 -40.38
N LEU A 701 8.86 -25.31 -40.45
CA LEU A 701 8.17 -24.15 -41.02
C LEU A 701 8.17 -24.11 -42.57
N ALA A 702 8.93 -24.98 -43.25
CA ALA A 702 9.05 -25.00 -44.71
C ALA A 702 8.12 -25.99 -45.43
N ILE A 703 7.43 -26.88 -44.70
CA ILE A 703 6.54 -27.90 -45.31
C ILE A 703 5.05 -27.53 -45.20
N LEU A 704 4.69 -26.50 -44.43
CA LEU A 704 3.28 -26.05 -44.30
C LEU A 704 2.88 -24.87 -45.20
N PHE A 705 3.71 -24.46 -46.16
CA PHE A 705 3.43 -23.33 -47.06
C PHE A 705 3.11 -23.70 -48.51
N CYS A 706 2.85 -24.98 -48.83
CA CYS A 706 2.60 -25.42 -50.21
C CYS A 706 1.33 -26.26 -50.45
N MET A 707 0.37 -26.29 -49.52
CA MET A 707 -0.97 -26.78 -49.86
C MET A 707 -2.03 -25.94 -49.19
N LEU A 708 -2.56 -24.97 -49.95
CA LEU A 708 -3.99 -24.63 -50.05
C LEU A 708 -4.14 -23.40 -50.96
N PHE A 709 -3.91 -23.60 -52.26
CA PHE A 709 -4.67 -22.93 -53.31
C PHE A 709 -5.60 -23.97 -53.93
N LYS A 710 -6.84 -24.00 -53.45
CA LYS A 710 -8.06 -24.12 -54.25
C LYS A 710 -9.30 -23.84 -53.41
#